data_AF-A0A1H4E306-F1
#
_entry.id   AF-A0A1H4E306-F1
#
_cell.length_a   1.000
_cell.length_b   1.000
_cell.length_c   1.000
_cell.angle_alpha   90.00
_cell.angle_beta   90.00
_cell.angle_gamma   90.00
#
_symmetry.space_group_name_H-M   'P 1'
#
loop_
_entity.id
_entity.type
_entity.pdbx_description
1 polymer ?
#
loop_
_entity_poly.entity_id
_entity_poly.type
_entity_poly.pdbx_seq_one_letter_code
_entity_poly.pdbx_strand_id
1 'polypeptide(L)'
;MATTGHETEAINVQDLKAALQKLKTDKIDPKVDKTTTVNGHALSGNVTVSKSDVGLGSVTNDAQVKRSEMGAASGVATLDSAGKVPSSQLPSYVDDVLEYDTKSAFPATGEGGKIYVDKSTNTSWRWSGSAYTQIKGDLAIGTTTGTAADGKVVNDHINNTSNPHGVTKVQVGLGDVVNTGDSATPVSGGTTKFTTGGAYTELAKKVDKVTGKGLSTNDYTTDEKNKLGGIEAGAQKHIAPTAAEVKSALGTGSGTSKYLREDGTWQTPEGDYEEQIDNLQQSVKEIQTNMSYAIDSIVSNFTLEGSSSPTFTVNNQGAAAQYINRMGGYLFLVKDGKVYAAKLNPSNWSLFADGSTVTDAAKAATECMIHVPDCHYLGNGTTLQFGGMTPINGGHVFASPHWVGAYQMSAGGHSRAGVGSSHSKTMSAFWQDAQAIHADFGLANYQFHCLINALYQARYGNLNSESFLSNGNARSSASWDAYRDLAHGMADSLGDGTGCVTATDRANVTRYVTKLFGFEDMFGKLWEFRPGIRFYMSGSVRHAVVYDGNVVSNTAEGRDISGVLSSANGQYATQMELGEYWDMLPKAVGGSETTYYCDGYWAATGGQLLVVGGPAYLGSPCGLSSASSDRAFSGADVSVGARLAFYSEPEIVSGAELLSMLA
;
A
#
# COMPACT_ATOMS: atom_id res chain seq x y z
N MET A 1 -67.64 -28.45 25.14
CA MET A 1 -67.66 -27.09 24.56
C MET A 1 -66.24 -26.55 24.55
N ALA A 2 -65.81 -26.09 23.37
CA ALA A 2 -64.63 -25.27 23.08
C ALA A 2 -63.23 -25.80 23.50
N THR A 3 -62.62 -26.59 22.62
CA THR A 3 -61.16 -26.62 22.44
C THR A 3 -60.75 -25.39 21.63
N THR A 4 -60.14 -24.40 22.27
CA THR A 4 -59.47 -23.28 21.58
C THR A 4 -58.11 -23.77 21.07
N GLY A 5 -58.03 -24.03 19.77
CA GLY A 5 -56.76 -24.26 19.08
C GLY A 5 -55.98 -22.95 19.03
N HIS A 6 -54.83 -22.91 19.71
CA HIS A 6 -53.78 -21.97 19.37
C HIS A 6 -52.97 -22.61 18.23
N GLU A 7 -53.29 -22.23 17.00
CA GLU A 7 -52.38 -22.43 15.88
C GLU A 7 -51.20 -21.49 16.08
N THR A 8 -50.04 -22.03 16.44
CA THR A 8 -48.77 -21.33 16.25
C THR A 8 -48.52 -21.27 14.75
N GLU A 9 -48.86 -20.15 14.11
CA GLU A 9 -48.39 -19.84 12.76
C GLU A 9 -46.87 -19.89 12.78
N ALA A 10 -46.30 -20.91 12.13
CA ALA A 10 -44.87 -20.97 11.88
C ALA A 10 -44.49 -19.75 11.05
N ILE A 11 -43.69 -18.83 11.63
CA ILE A 11 -43.19 -17.66 10.92
C ILE A 11 -42.36 -18.18 9.74
N ASN A 12 -42.89 -17.98 8.53
CA ASN A 12 -42.25 -18.41 7.30
C ASN A 12 -40.93 -17.63 7.12
N VAL A 13 -39.83 -18.37 7.04
CA VAL A 13 -38.48 -17.81 6.86
C VAL A 13 -38.40 -16.93 5.61
N GLN A 14 -39.23 -17.17 4.59
CA GLN A 14 -39.26 -16.31 3.40
C GLN A 14 -39.93 -14.97 3.63
N ASP A 15 -40.95 -14.90 4.48
CA ASP A 15 -41.58 -13.63 4.84
C ASP A 15 -40.64 -12.80 5.69
N LEU A 16 -39.84 -13.45 6.55
CA LEU A 16 -38.77 -12.80 7.31
C LEU A 16 -37.66 -12.27 6.38
N LYS A 17 -37.24 -13.05 5.38
CA LYS A 17 -36.25 -12.62 4.37
C LYS A 17 -36.76 -11.47 3.51
N ALA A 18 -38.03 -11.49 3.11
CA ALA A 18 -38.65 -10.41 2.36
C ALA A 18 -38.74 -9.13 3.20
N ALA A 19 -39.12 -9.24 4.48
CA ALA A 19 -39.13 -8.12 5.41
C ALA A 19 -37.73 -7.55 5.65
N LEU A 20 -36.70 -8.40 5.78
CA LEU A 20 -35.32 -7.99 5.96
C LEU A 20 -34.75 -7.30 4.71
N GLN A 21 -35.05 -7.83 3.52
CA GLN A 21 -34.65 -7.21 2.25
C GLN A 21 -35.31 -5.84 2.09
N LYS A 22 -36.59 -5.73 2.41
CA LYS A 22 -37.33 -4.47 2.36
C LYS A 22 -36.77 -3.46 3.39
N LEU A 23 -36.42 -3.91 4.59
CA LEU A 23 -35.77 -3.06 5.60
C LEU A 23 -34.41 -2.55 5.12
N LYS A 24 -33.61 -3.42 4.49
CA LYS A 24 -32.31 -3.05 3.92
C LYS A 24 -32.48 -1.98 2.83
N THR A 25 -33.36 -2.22 1.86
CA THR A 25 -33.62 -1.28 0.75
C THR A 25 -34.23 0.04 1.22
N ASP A 26 -35.12 0.03 2.21
CA ASP A 26 -35.81 1.25 2.65
C ASP A 26 -35.02 2.06 3.68
N LYS A 27 -34.15 1.43 4.49
CA LYS A 27 -33.52 2.06 5.66
C LYS A 27 -32.00 2.08 5.63
N ILE A 28 -31.36 1.15 4.94
CA ILE A 28 -29.90 0.98 4.96
C ILE A 28 -29.29 1.44 3.63
N ASP A 29 -29.74 0.90 2.50
CA ASP A 29 -29.22 1.24 1.16
C ASP A 29 -29.29 2.76 0.83
N PRO A 30 -30.28 3.53 1.31
CA PRO A 30 -30.31 4.99 1.10
C PRO A 30 -29.39 5.78 2.04
N LYS A 31 -28.63 5.11 2.93
CA LYS A 31 -27.74 5.75 3.91
C LYS A 31 -26.29 5.55 3.48
N VAL A 32 -25.50 6.61 3.61
CA VAL A 32 -24.05 6.56 3.42
C VAL A 32 -23.36 6.22 4.75
N ASP A 33 -22.25 5.49 4.68
CA ASP A 33 -21.47 5.13 5.86
C ASP A 33 -20.85 6.38 6.48
N LYS A 34 -21.06 6.59 7.78
CA LYS A 34 -20.51 7.71 8.54
C LYS A 34 -19.00 7.63 8.75
N THR A 35 -18.39 6.47 8.49
CA THR A 35 -16.94 6.30 8.47
C THR A 35 -16.30 6.79 7.16
N THR A 36 -17.08 6.95 6.10
CA THR A 36 -16.60 7.54 4.85
C THR A 36 -16.46 9.05 5.01
N THR A 37 -15.29 9.59 4.65
CA THR A 37 -15.00 11.03 4.72
C THR A 37 -14.79 11.63 3.34
N VAL A 38 -15.16 12.89 3.14
CA VAL A 38 -14.72 13.69 1.99
C VAL A 38 -13.57 14.56 2.45
N ASN A 39 -12.35 14.22 2.04
CA ASN A 39 -11.12 14.90 2.46
C ASN A 39 -11.00 15.09 3.98
N GLY A 40 -11.32 14.05 4.76
CA GLY A 40 -11.25 14.06 6.24
C GLY A 40 -12.50 14.60 6.95
N HIS A 41 -13.48 15.14 6.23
CA HIS A 41 -14.75 15.59 6.82
C HIS A 41 -15.79 14.46 6.84
N ALA A 42 -16.39 14.22 8.01
CA ALA A 42 -17.39 13.17 8.19
C ALA A 42 -18.71 13.48 7.46
N LEU A 43 -19.33 12.45 6.86
CA LEU A 43 -20.63 12.53 6.19
C LEU A 43 -21.82 12.50 7.17
N SER A 44 -21.74 13.27 8.25
CA SER A 44 -22.79 13.38 9.27
C SER A 44 -23.75 14.56 9.08
N GLY A 45 -23.54 15.37 8.03
CA GLY A 45 -24.33 16.56 7.70
C GLY A 45 -23.80 17.25 6.44
N ASN A 46 -24.13 18.54 6.25
CA ASN A 46 -23.59 19.32 5.13
C ASN A 46 -22.07 19.46 5.27
N VAL A 47 -21.31 18.96 4.30
CA VAL A 47 -19.86 19.07 4.26
C VAL A 47 -19.48 20.44 3.69
N THR A 48 -18.77 21.24 4.47
CA THR A 48 -18.20 22.52 4.03
C THR A 48 -16.73 22.29 3.71
N VAL A 49 -16.33 22.50 2.45
CA VAL A 49 -14.93 22.37 2.01
C VAL A 49 -14.25 23.74 1.98
N SER A 50 -12.98 23.75 2.35
CA SER A 50 -12.08 24.90 2.34
C SER A 50 -11.14 24.89 1.14
N LYS A 51 -10.43 25.99 0.90
CA LYS A 51 -9.38 26.03 -0.13
C LYS A 51 -8.27 25.00 0.09
N SER A 52 -7.94 24.71 1.35
CA SER A 52 -6.99 23.64 1.70
C SER A 52 -7.49 22.27 1.30
N ASP A 53 -8.80 22.02 1.39
CA ASP A 53 -9.36 20.71 1.08
C ASP A 53 -9.22 20.31 -0.39
N VAL A 54 -9.07 21.29 -1.28
CA VAL A 54 -8.95 21.10 -2.73
C VAL A 54 -7.55 21.45 -3.25
N GLY A 55 -6.56 21.56 -2.37
CA GLY A 55 -5.16 21.84 -2.75
C GLY A 55 -4.91 23.27 -3.23
N LEU A 56 -5.82 24.21 -2.96
CA LEU A 56 -5.74 25.62 -3.38
C LEU A 56 -5.41 26.57 -2.21
N GLY A 57 -4.86 26.05 -1.10
CA GLY A 57 -4.63 26.82 0.13
C GLY A 57 -3.74 28.05 -0.02
N SER A 58 -2.83 28.05 -1.00
CA SER A 58 -1.93 29.17 -1.29
C SER A 58 -2.47 30.14 -2.35
N VAL A 59 -3.64 29.86 -2.92
CA VAL A 59 -4.23 30.66 -4.01
C VAL A 59 -5.16 31.73 -3.43
N THR A 60 -4.88 32.99 -3.72
CA THR A 60 -5.75 34.11 -3.34
C THR A 60 -7.00 34.16 -4.22
N ASN A 61 -8.03 34.95 -3.84
CA ASN A 61 -9.23 35.15 -4.68
C ASN A 61 -9.05 36.24 -5.73
N ASP A 62 -7.81 36.68 -5.95
CA ASP A 62 -7.51 37.74 -6.91
C ASP A 62 -7.58 37.19 -8.33
N ALA A 63 -7.92 38.05 -9.28
CA ALA A 63 -7.93 37.69 -10.70
C ALA A 63 -6.56 37.14 -11.12
N GLN A 64 -6.54 35.90 -11.60
CA GLN A 64 -5.30 35.23 -12.05
C GLN A 64 -5.04 35.53 -13.53
N VAL A 65 -3.78 35.74 -13.90
CA VAL A 65 -3.37 35.86 -15.31
C VAL A 65 -3.43 34.48 -15.97
N LYS A 66 -4.01 34.38 -17.16
CA LYS A 66 -4.03 33.10 -17.88
C LYS A 66 -2.65 32.83 -18.46
N ARG A 67 -2.20 31.57 -18.38
CA ARG A 67 -0.92 31.15 -18.99
C ARG A 67 -0.85 31.49 -20.48
N SER A 68 -1.98 31.48 -21.19
CA SER A 68 -2.08 31.86 -22.61
C SER A 68 -1.85 33.34 -22.89
N GLU A 69 -1.95 34.21 -21.89
CA GLU A 69 -1.74 35.65 -22.01
C GLU A 69 -0.28 36.05 -21.69
N MET A 70 0.51 35.12 -21.13
CA MET A 70 1.90 35.39 -20.74
C MET A 70 2.83 35.33 -21.97
N GLY A 71 3.53 36.44 -22.25
CA GLY A 71 4.46 36.55 -23.38
C GLY A 71 3.78 36.59 -24.75
N ALA A 72 2.44 36.68 -24.79
CA ALA A 72 1.64 36.78 -26.00
C ALA A 72 1.42 38.26 -26.41
N ALA A 73 1.14 38.48 -27.70
CA ALA A 73 0.76 39.80 -28.20
C ALA A 73 -0.53 40.27 -27.50
N SER A 74 -0.56 41.54 -27.08
CA SER A 74 -1.65 42.13 -26.28
C SER A 74 -1.88 41.47 -24.90
N GLY A 75 -0.91 40.70 -24.40
CA GLY A 75 -0.94 40.03 -23.11
C GLY A 75 -0.05 40.67 -22.04
N VAL A 76 0.44 39.86 -21.10
CA VAL A 76 1.30 40.27 -19.97
C VAL A 76 2.74 39.80 -20.21
N ALA A 77 3.73 40.66 -19.97
CA ALA A 77 5.15 40.30 -20.11
C ALA A 77 5.56 39.19 -19.12
N THR A 78 6.49 38.31 -19.53
CA THR A 78 7.08 37.30 -18.63
C THR A 78 8.40 37.78 -18.06
N LEU A 79 8.84 37.15 -16.97
CA LEU A 79 10.18 37.32 -16.42
C LEU A 79 11.06 36.13 -16.76
N ASP A 80 12.36 36.37 -16.97
CA ASP A 80 13.39 35.34 -17.07
C ASP A 80 13.80 34.80 -15.68
N SER A 81 14.79 33.91 -15.65
CA SER A 81 15.32 33.32 -14.41
C SER A 81 15.95 34.35 -13.45
N ALA A 82 16.27 35.55 -13.92
CA ALA A 82 16.79 36.65 -13.11
C ALA A 82 15.68 37.64 -12.69
N GLY A 83 14.42 37.38 -13.02
CA GLY A 83 13.30 38.26 -12.69
C GLY A 83 13.21 39.50 -13.58
N LYS A 84 13.79 39.47 -14.79
CA LYS A 84 13.78 40.59 -15.76
C LYS A 84 12.91 40.25 -16.97
N VAL A 85 12.34 41.26 -17.61
CA VAL A 85 11.63 41.05 -18.89
C VAL A 85 12.66 40.67 -19.95
N PRO A 86 12.52 39.52 -20.64
CA PRO A 86 13.45 39.11 -21.68
C PRO A 86 13.55 40.16 -22.78
N SER A 87 14.76 40.41 -23.28
CA SER A 87 15.01 41.35 -24.37
C SER A 87 14.22 41.07 -25.65
N SER A 88 13.83 39.81 -25.88
CA SER A 88 12.96 39.40 -26.98
C SER A 88 11.53 39.94 -26.88
N GLN A 89 11.10 40.43 -25.71
CA GLN A 89 9.82 41.09 -25.48
C GLN A 89 9.91 42.63 -25.54
N LEU A 90 11.10 43.18 -25.79
CA LEU A 90 11.34 44.62 -25.89
C LEU A 90 11.51 45.04 -27.37
N PRO A 91 10.79 46.06 -27.88
CA PRO A 91 10.91 46.49 -29.28
C PRO A 91 12.31 47.00 -29.68
N SER A 92 13.04 47.59 -28.74
CA SER A 92 14.45 48.05 -28.81
C SER A 92 14.86 48.49 -27.41
N TYR A 93 16.09 48.23 -26.98
CA TYR A 93 16.59 48.65 -25.66
C TYR A 93 18.06 49.04 -25.70
N VAL A 94 18.44 49.89 -24.73
CA VAL A 94 19.84 50.14 -24.39
C VAL A 94 20.09 49.40 -23.09
N ASP A 95 21.07 48.50 -23.09
CA ASP A 95 21.39 47.60 -21.98
C ASP A 95 21.96 48.40 -20.80
N ASP A 96 22.96 49.28 -21.06
CA ASP A 96 23.60 50.14 -20.07
C ASP A 96 24.11 51.48 -20.67
N VAL A 97 24.27 52.48 -19.80
CA VAL A 97 25.05 53.70 -20.06
C VAL A 97 26.38 53.58 -19.32
N LEU A 98 27.48 53.45 -20.06
CA LEU A 98 28.82 53.27 -19.52
C LEU A 98 29.59 54.59 -19.59
N GLU A 99 29.94 55.14 -18.43
CA GLU A 99 30.67 56.40 -18.32
C GLU A 99 32.16 56.16 -18.08
N TYR A 100 33.01 56.84 -18.85
CA TYR A 100 34.47 56.79 -18.70
C TYR A 100 35.02 58.20 -18.57
N ASP A 101 36.16 58.35 -17.90
CA ASP A 101 36.80 59.66 -17.73
C ASP A 101 37.17 60.30 -19.07
N THR A 102 37.61 59.49 -20.05
CA THR A 102 37.94 59.93 -21.42
C THR A 102 37.55 58.87 -22.46
N LYS A 103 37.37 59.26 -23.72
CA LYS A 103 37.12 58.32 -24.83
C LYS A 103 38.23 57.28 -25.00
N SER A 104 39.48 57.63 -24.69
CA SER A 104 40.61 56.70 -24.76
C SER A 104 40.52 55.55 -23.75
N ALA A 105 39.71 55.70 -22.70
CA ALA A 105 39.44 54.67 -21.71
C ALA A 105 38.30 53.72 -22.10
N PHE A 106 37.63 53.94 -23.25
CA PHE A 106 36.63 53.00 -23.74
C PHE A 106 37.28 51.64 -24.07
N PRO A 107 36.54 50.52 -23.93
CA PRO A 107 37.01 49.21 -24.38
C PRO A 107 37.48 49.24 -25.84
N ALA A 108 38.49 48.43 -26.19
CA ALA A 108 39.00 48.38 -27.57
C ALA A 108 37.91 47.92 -28.58
N THR A 109 36.94 47.14 -28.13
CA THR A 109 35.76 46.73 -28.89
C THR A 109 34.52 47.02 -28.07
N GLY A 110 33.61 47.82 -28.62
CA GLY A 110 32.34 48.14 -27.96
C GLY A 110 31.30 47.04 -28.14
N GLU A 111 30.27 47.08 -27.30
CA GLU A 111 29.09 46.22 -27.37
C GLU A 111 27.94 46.98 -28.01
N GLY A 112 27.19 46.31 -28.89
CA GLY A 112 25.96 46.85 -29.46
C GLY A 112 24.90 47.06 -28.36
N GLY A 113 24.05 48.07 -28.52
CA GLY A 113 22.99 48.35 -27.54
C GLY A 113 23.46 49.02 -26.25
N LYS A 114 24.70 49.52 -26.16
CA LYS A 114 25.17 50.35 -25.04
C LYS A 114 25.47 51.79 -25.48
N ILE A 115 25.29 52.75 -24.57
CA ILE A 115 25.72 54.14 -24.75
C ILE A 115 27.00 54.34 -23.94
N TYR A 116 28.02 54.90 -24.59
CA TYR A 116 29.30 55.21 -23.95
C TYR A 116 29.42 56.72 -23.79
N VAL A 117 29.68 57.20 -22.58
CA VAL A 117 29.81 58.63 -22.27
C VAL A 117 31.27 58.93 -21.91
N ASP A 118 31.85 59.91 -22.61
CA ASP A 118 33.12 60.51 -22.22
C ASP A 118 32.83 61.70 -21.29
N LYS A 119 33.14 61.56 -20.00
CA LYS A 119 32.87 62.58 -18.97
C LYS A 119 33.72 63.83 -19.14
N SER A 120 34.91 63.73 -19.73
CA SER A 120 35.78 64.90 -19.95
C SER A 120 35.20 65.85 -20.99
N THR A 121 34.46 65.32 -21.96
CA THR A 121 33.86 66.09 -23.05
C THR A 121 32.33 66.14 -23.02
N ASN A 122 31.69 65.41 -22.11
CA ASN A 122 30.24 65.17 -22.06
C ASN A 122 29.65 64.63 -23.38
N THR A 123 30.47 63.94 -24.18
CA THR A 123 30.03 63.41 -25.47
C THR A 123 29.53 61.97 -25.35
N SER A 124 28.44 61.66 -26.06
CA SER A 124 27.83 60.33 -26.07
C SER A 124 28.11 59.59 -27.37
N TRP A 125 28.42 58.29 -27.27
CA TRP A 125 28.88 57.43 -28.35
C TRP A 125 28.11 56.09 -28.37
N ARG A 126 28.00 55.48 -29.55
CA ARG A 126 27.52 54.10 -29.76
C ARG A 126 28.56 53.26 -30.50
N TRP A 127 28.55 51.94 -30.29
CA TRP A 127 29.31 51.03 -31.12
C TRP A 127 28.57 50.73 -32.44
N SER A 128 29.22 50.93 -33.58
CA SER A 128 28.63 50.70 -34.91
C SER A 128 28.73 49.25 -35.40
N GLY A 129 29.39 48.38 -34.64
CA GLY A 129 29.82 47.05 -35.07
C GLY A 129 31.31 46.99 -35.42
N SER A 130 31.92 48.13 -35.75
CA SER A 130 33.35 48.22 -36.10
C SER A 130 34.09 49.38 -35.46
N ALA A 131 33.40 50.43 -35.02
CA ALA A 131 34.00 51.59 -34.37
C ALA A 131 33.01 52.33 -33.47
N TYR A 132 33.53 53.15 -32.54
CA TYR A 132 32.72 54.09 -31.79
C TYR A 132 32.31 55.28 -32.67
N THR A 133 31.00 55.52 -32.76
CA THR A 133 30.40 56.62 -33.50
C THR A 133 29.66 57.54 -32.53
N GLN A 134 29.94 58.84 -32.56
CA GLN A 134 29.29 59.83 -31.70
C GLN A 134 27.80 59.96 -32.07
N ILE A 135 26.91 60.00 -31.06
CA ILE A 135 25.45 60.05 -31.26
C ILE A 135 24.99 61.49 -31.55
N LYS A 136 25.75 62.50 -31.11
CA LYS A 136 25.54 63.92 -31.46
C LYS A 136 26.86 64.68 -31.31
N GLY A 137 27.28 65.41 -32.34
CA GLY A 137 28.37 66.40 -32.23
C GLY A 137 27.81 67.69 -31.65
N ASP A 138 28.50 68.30 -30.69
CA ASP A 138 28.10 69.58 -30.13
C ASP A 138 27.98 70.65 -31.22
N LEU A 139 26.96 71.49 -31.11
CA LEU A 139 26.77 72.64 -31.99
C LEU A 139 27.95 73.61 -31.76
N ALA A 140 28.85 73.72 -32.74
CA ALA A 140 29.96 74.67 -32.67
C ALA A 140 29.46 76.12 -32.69
N ILE A 141 30.04 77.00 -31.86
CA ILE A 141 29.81 78.45 -31.90
C ILE A 141 30.78 79.05 -32.94
N GLY A 142 30.30 79.67 -34.02
CA GLY A 142 31.17 80.18 -35.09
C GLY A 142 30.44 80.91 -36.23
N THR A 143 31.16 81.24 -37.30
CA THR A 143 30.68 82.13 -38.40
C THR A 143 30.31 81.39 -39.70
N THR A 144 29.99 80.09 -39.66
CA THR A 144 29.51 79.33 -40.83
C THR A 144 28.04 78.94 -40.70
N THR A 145 27.36 78.83 -41.84
CA THR A 145 25.92 78.53 -41.97
C THR A 145 25.54 77.26 -41.19
N GLY A 146 24.64 77.40 -40.20
CA GLY A 146 24.18 76.30 -39.34
C GLY A 146 24.53 76.42 -37.85
N THR A 147 25.12 77.54 -37.41
CA THR A 147 25.46 77.82 -36.01
C THR A 147 24.69 79.04 -35.48
N ALA A 148 24.45 79.13 -34.17
CA ALA A 148 23.81 80.30 -33.53
C ALA A 148 24.83 81.45 -33.37
N ALA A 149 24.57 82.62 -33.94
CA ALA A 149 25.38 83.85 -33.83
C ALA A 149 25.49 84.37 -32.39
N ASP A 150 26.50 85.11 -31.89
CA ASP A 150 27.86 85.47 -32.31
C ASP A 150 28.63 85.90 -31.03
N GLY A 151 29.72 85.20 -30.68
CA GLY A 151 30.61 85.52 -29.56
C GLY A 151 31.41 86.82 -29.71
N LYS A 152 31.33 87.48 -30.87
CA LYS A 152 31.94 88.78 -31.14
C LYS A 152 31.49 89.87 -30.15
N VAL A 153 30.23 89.88 -29.71
CA VAL A 153 29.73 90.91 -28.76
C VAL A 153 30.44 90.82 -27.40
N VAL A 154 30.72 89.59 -26.93
CA VAL A 154 31.40 89.37 -25.64
C VAL A 154 32.90 89.65 -25.76
N ASN A 155 33.53 89.24 -26.87
CA ASN A 155 34.95 89.50 -27.09
C ASN A 155 35.24 91.00 -27.33
N ASP A 156 34.32 91.72 -27.98
CA ASP A 156 34.37 93.18 -28.11
C ASP A 156 34.20 93.86 -26.73
N HIS A 157 33.39 93.31 -25.82
CA HIS A 157 33.25 93.83 -24.44
C HIS A 157 34.50 93.58 -23.58
N ILE A 158 35.07 92.37 -23.63
CA ILE A 158 36.28 91.99 -22.88
C ILE A 158 37.50 92.82 -23.32
N ASN A 159 37.62 93.11 -24.63
CA ASN A 159 38.74 93.87 -25.17
C ASN A 159 38.50 95.39 -25.20
N ASN A 160 37.33 95.87 -24.77
CA ASN A 160 37.06 97.31 -24.70
C ASN A 160 37.71 97.93 -23.45
N THR A 161 38.91 98.47 -23.63
CA THR A 161 39.66 99.22 -22.62
C THR A 161 39.26 100.71 -22.54
N SER A 162 38.06 101.09 -23.00
CA SER A 162 37.63 102.49 -23.18
C SER A 162 36.51 102.95 -22.23
N ASN A 163 36.41 102.32 -21.06
CA ASN A 163 35.83 102.92 -19.84
C ASN A 163 36.99 103.00 -18.85
N PRO A 164 37.06 103.95 -17.91
CA PRO A 164 38.03 103.79 -16.85
C PRO A 164 37.71 102.46 -16.09
N HIS A 165 38.65 101.78 -15.45
CA HIS A 165 39.94 102.27 -15.02
C HIS A 165 40.83 101.14 -14.45
N GLY A 166 42.14 101.24 -14.69
CA GLY A 166 43.12 100.97 -13.65
C GLY A 166 43.01 102.05 -12.57
N VAL A 167 42.00 101.94 -11.69
CA VAL A 167 41.79 102.89 -10.59
C VAL A 167 42.84 102.62 -9.52
N THR A 168 43.66 103.61 -9.22
CA THR A 168 44.66 103.53 -8.15
C THR A 168 44.00 103.71 -6.78
N LYS A 169 44.66 103.28 -5.68
CA LYS A 169 44.17 103.54 -4.31
C LYS A 169 43.88 105.02 -4.05
N VAL A 170 44.59 105.92 -4.73
CA VAL A 170 44.37 107.37 -4.67
C VAL A 170 43.01 107.75 -5.28
N GLN A 171 42.61 107.12 -6.39
CA GLN A 171 41.35 107.43 -7.08
C GLN A 171 40.10 107.00 -6.31
N VAL A 172 40.23 106.12 -5.33
CA VAL A 172 39.15 105.70 -4.42
C VAL A 172 39.35 106.21 -2.99
N GLY A 173 40.30 107.14 -2.75
CA GLY A 173 40.51 107.79 -1.45
C GLY A 173 41.16 106.93 -0.36
N LEU A 174 41.79 105.81 -0.71
CA LEU A 174 42.36 104.81 0.23
C LEU A 174 43.90 104.73 0.14
N GLY A 175 44.56 105.84 -0.18
CA GLY A 175 46.01 105.91 -0.39
C GLY A 175 46.86 105.46 0.80
N ASP A 176 46.40 105.70 2.04
CA ASP A 176 47.20 105.52 3.26
C ASP A 176 46.97 104.18 3.99
N VAL A 177 46.10 103.30 3.46
CA VAL A 177 45.81 101.99 4.09
C VAL A 177 46.84 100.94 3.68
N VAL A 178 47.62 100.49 4.67
CA VAL A 178 48.55 99.35 4.59
C VAL A 178 47.78 98.04 4.71
N ASN A 179 48.11 97.04 3.89
CA ASN A 179 47.39 95.77 3.81
C ASN A 179 48.10 94.70 4.65
N THR A 180 47.58 94.34 5.83
CA THR A 180 48.11 93.26 6.68
C THR A 180 46.97 92.33 7.13
N GLY A 181 47.15 91.01 6.99
CA GLY A 181 46.09 89.99 7.09
C GLY A 181 46.03 89.15 8.37
N ASP A 182 44.80 88.70 8.66
CA ASP A 182 44.33 87.43 9.25
C ASP A 182 44.87 86.89 10.61
N SER A 183 44.96 87.72 11.64
CA SER A 183 45.15 87.22 13.02
C SER A 183 44.42 88.06 14.06
N ALA A 184 43.25 87.58 14.52
CA ALA A 184 42.75 87.67 15.91
C ALA A 184 41.24 87.33 16.02
N THR A 185 40.86 86.04 15.97
CA THR A 185 39.55 85.54 16.43
C THR A 185 39.56 85.28 17.94
N PRO A 186 38.41 85.44 18.66
CA PRO A 186 38.09 84.42 19.68
C PRO A 186 36.59 84.13 19.93
N VAL A 187 36.36 82.89 20.41
CA VAL A 187 35.34 82.39 21.37
C VAL A 187 34.14 81.58 20.86
N SER A 188 34.17 80.28 21.20
CA SER A 188 33.03 79.35 21.32
C SER A 188 32.55 79.23 22.77
N GLY A 189 31.24 79.33 23.02
CA GLY A 189 30.62 79.04 24.33
C GLY A 189 29.20 78.48 24.19
N GLY A 190 29.01 77.19 24.54
CA GLY A 190 27.72 76.48 24.51
C GLY A 190 27.08 76.35 25.90
N THR A 191 25.75 76.42 25.95
CA THR A 191 24.93 76.20 27.16
C THR A 191 23.65 75.44 26.78
N THR A 192 23.42 74.25 27.34
CA THR A 192 22.11 73.55 27.32
C THR A 192 21.66 73.25 28.76
N LYS A 193 20.42 73.67 29.09
CA LYS A 193 19.76 73.57 30.40
C LYS A 193 18.27 73.27 30.17
N PHE A 194 17.66 72.55 31.14
CA PHE A 194 16.22 72.19 31.33
C PHE A 194 15.72 70.90 30.63
N THR A 195 14.89 70.00 31.18
CA THR A 195 14.59 69.41 32.51
C THR A 195 13.38 68.45 32.35
N THR A 196 13.46 67.27 32.98
CA THR A 196 12.41 66.43 33.64
C THR A 196 11.05 66.06 33.01
N GLY A 197 10.74 64.75 33.02
CA GLY A 197 9.43 64.21 33.46
C GLY A 197 9.01 62.81 32.95
N GLY A 198 9.19 61.73 33.75
CA GLY A 198 8.38 60.49 33.62
C GLY A 198 8.98 59.10 33.95
N ALA A 199 9.59 58.84 35.11
CA ALA A 199 9.92 57.45 35.56
C ALA A 199 10.15 57.30 37.09
N TYR A 200 9.09 57.22 37.93
CA TYR A 200 9.24 57.01 39.40
C TYR A 200 8.10 56.21 40.08
N THR A 201 7.54 55.16 39.47
CA THR A 201 6.46 54.36 40.10
C THR A 201 6.84 52.93 40.53
N GLU A 202 7.95 52.37 40.06
CA GLU A 202 8.31 50.97 40.40
C GLU A 202 9.31 50.82 41.57
N LEU A 203 10.03 51.88 41.96
CA LEU A 203 10.98 51.80 43.09
C LEU A 203 10.33 51.83 44.47
N ALA A 204 9.09 52.33 44.61
CA ALA A 204 8.36 52.36 45.88
C ALA A 204 7.88 50.98 46.37
N LYS A 205 8.01 49.93 45.55
CA LYS A 205 7.53 48.57 45.83
C LYS A 205 8.59 47.64 46.43
N LYS A 206 9.78 48.15 46.78
CA LYS A 206 10.83 47.35 47.42
C LYS A 206 11.17 47.90 48.81
N VAL A 207 11.53 46.99 49.70
CA VAL A 207 11.95 47.31 51.08
C VAL A 207 13.47 47.20 51.16
N ASP A 208 14.09 48.09 51.94
CA ASP A 208 15.54 48.11 52.12
C ASP A 208 16.04 46.89 52.89
N LYS A 209 17.19 46.34 52.45
CA LYS A 209 17.80 45.19 53.10
C LYS A 209 18.55 45.62 54.36
N VAL A 210 18.30 44.93 55.48
CA VAL A 210 19.08 45.08 56.72
C VAL A 210 20.16 43.99 56.80
N THR A 211 21.39 44.39 57.10
CA THR A 211 22.55 43.48 57.18
C THR A 211 22.40 42.46 58.32
N GLY A 212 22.54 41.17 58.01
CA GLY A 212 22.56 40.08 59.00
C GLY A 212 21.28 39.22 59.12
N LYS A 213 20.22 39.49 58.34
CA LYS A 213 19.02 38.64 58.25
C LYS A 213 18.70 38.24 56.80
N GLY A 214 18.10 37.06 56.64
CA GLY A 214 17.56 36.58 55.36
C GLY A 214 16.17 37.16 55.08
N LEU A 215 15.88 37.48 53.82
CA LEU A 215 14.57 37.93 53.34
C LEU A 215 13.64 36.73 53.13
N SER A 216 13.16 36.14 54.23
CA SER A 216 11.97 35.26 54.41
C SER A 216 12.22 34.23 55.52
N THR A 217 11.21 34.01 56.38
CA THR A 217 10.77 32.73 56.98
C THR A 217 10.15 32.96 58.38
N ASN A 218 8.84 32.70 58.47
CA ASN A 218 7.99 32.37 59.63
C ASN A 218 8.33 32.99 61.00
N ASP A 219 7.52 34.00 61.31
CA ASP A 219 7.27 34.65 62.58
C ASP A 219 6.54 33.71 63.57
N TYR A 220 7.21 33.23 64.63
CA TYR A 220 6.50 32.65 65.78
C TYR A 220 6.52 33.64 66.94
N THR A 221 5.35 33.84 67.55
CA THR A 221 5.22 34.64 68.76
C THR A 221 5.71 33.87 69.99
N THR A 222 6.09 34.57 71.06
CA THR A 222 6.55 33.97 72.32
C THR A 222 5.53 32.99 72.92
N ASP A 223 4.23 33.23 72.72
CA ASP A 223 3.15 32.39 73.24
C ASP A 223 3.04 31.03 72.53
N GLU A 224 3.34 30.99 71.22
CA GLU A 224 3.36 29.75 70.44
C GLU A 224 4.57 28.89 70.80
N LYS A 225 5.72 29.51 71.10
CA LYS A 225 6.90 28.80 71.61
C LYS A 225 6.67 28.19 72.99
N ASN A 226 5.93 28.88 73.86
CA ASN A 226 5.61 28.35 75.20
C ASN A 226 4.63 27.17 75.16
N LYS A 227 3.70 27.13 74.19
CA LYS A 227 2.81 25.96 73.99
C LYS A 227 3.53 24.73 73.45
N LEU A 228 4.61 24.92 72.70
CA LEU A 228 5.45 23.84 72.15
C LEU A 228 6.52 23.34 73.12
N GLY A 229 6.92 24.13 74.12
CA GLY A 229 7.97 23.78 75.08
C GLY A 229 7.62 22.69 76.09
N GLY A 230 6.34 22.32 76.25
CA GLY A 230 5.87 21.35 77.25
C GLY A 230 5.50 19.96 76.71
N ILE A 231 5.71 19.69 75.42
CA ILE A 231 5.34 18.40 74.78
C ILE A 231 6.62 17.57 74.60
N GLU A 232 6.76 16.48 75.35
CA GLU A 232 7.87 15.53 75.14
C GLU A 232 7.75 14.85 73.76
N ALA A 233 8.89 14.61 73.14
CA ALA A 233 8.95 13.97 71.83
C ALA A 233 8.30 12.57 71.87
N GLY A 234 7.16 12.41 71.19
CA GLY A 234 6.45 11.13 71.05
C GLY A 234 5.15 10.96 71.83
N ALA A 235 4.63 11.99 72.50
CA ALA A 235 3.35 11.88 73.22
C ALA A 235 2.13 11.75 72.27
N GLN A 236 1.41 10.62 72.35
CA GLN A 236 0.10 10.39 71.73
C GLN A 236 -0.91 9.91 72.80
N LYS A 237 -2.09 10.54 72.87
CA LYS A 237 -3.18 10.20 73.81
C LYS A 237 -4.03 9.03 73.28
N HIS A 238 -3.43 7.85 73.08
CA HIS A 238 -4.18 6.67 72.63
C HIS A 238 -3.64 5.38 73.24
N ILE A 239 -4.47 4.64 73.97
CA ILE A 239 -4.19 3.28 74.46
C ILE A 239 -4.91 2.31 73.51
N ALA A 240 -4.18 1.39 72.88
CA ALA A 240 -4.78 0.40 71.97
C ALA A 240 -5.43 -0.77 72.77
N PRO A 241 -6.60 -1.27 72.36
CA PRO A 241 -7.25 -2.41 73.02
C PRO A 241 -6.43 -3.70 72.87
N THR A 242 -6.57 -4.60 73.83
CA THR A 242 -5.84 -5.87 73.88
C THR A 242 -6.39 -6.90 72.89
N ALA A 243 -5.56 -7.84 72.44
CA ALA A 243 -5.97 -8.90 71.51
C ALA A 243 -7.14 -9.76 72.02
N ALA A 244 -7.35 -9.84 73.34
CA ALA A 244 -8.47 -10.56 73.95
C ALA A 244 -9.81 -9.81 73.77
N GLU A 245 -9.81 -8.48 73.85
CA GLU A 245 -10.99 -7.64 73.63
C GLU A 245 -11.40 -7.65 72.16
N VAL A 246 -10.42 -7.65 71.25
CA VAL A 246 -10.65 -7.79 69.80
C VAL A 246 -11.27 -9.16 69.47
N LYS A 247 -10.78 -10.24 70.11
CA LYS A 247 -11.26 -11.60 69.86
C LYS A 247 -12.67 -11.86 70.42
N SER A 248 -13.05 -11.18 71.51
CA SER A 248 -14.40 -11.22 72.08
C SER A 248 -15.44 -10.54 71.19
N ALA A 249 -15.05 -9.52 70.42
CA ALA A 249 -15.97 -8.76 69.57
C ALA A 249 -16.22 -9.42 68.19
N LEU A 250 -15.31 -10.27 67.72
CA LEU A 250 -15.34 -10.83 66.38
C LEU A 250 -16.35 -11.98 66.17
N GLY A 251 -16.82 -12.64 67.24
CA GLY A 251 -17.80 -13.73 67.16
C GLY A 251 -17.34 -14.96 66.34
N THR A 252 -17.76 -16.16 66.75
CA THR A 252 -17.50 -17.38 65.98
C THR A 252 -18.71 -17.66 65.08
N GLY A 253 -18.70 -17.21 63.82
CA GLY A 253 -19.78 -17.52 62.89
C GLY A 253 -19.66 -16.93 61.49
N SER A 254 -19.31 -17.79 60.54
CA SER A 254 -19.73 -17.86 59.14
C SER A 254 -20.56 -16.70 58.55
N GLY A 255 -20.02 -16.07 57.49
CA GLY A 255 -20.80 -15.57 56.35
C GLY A 255 -21.50 -14.21 56.52
N THR A 256 -20.73 -13.13 56.63
CA THR A 256 -20.96 -11.78 56.05
C THR A 256 -19.95 -10.82 56.69
N SER A 257 -18.96 -10.37 55.92
CA SER A 257 -17.94 -9.44 56.41
C SER A 257 -18.59 -8.07 56.70
N LYS A 258 -18.81 -7.75 57.97
CA LYS A 258 -19.23 -6.40 58.41
C LYS A 258 -17.99 -5.51 58.61
N TYR A 259 -18.13 -4.21 58.36
CA TYR A 259 -17.10 -3.22 58.74
C TYR A 259 -17.62 -2.33 59.88
N LEU A 260 -16.69 -1.83 60.70
CA LEU A 260 -16.97 -0.97 61.84
C LEU A 260 -17.00 0.49 61.37
N ARG A 261 -18.10 1.20 61.64
CA ARG A 261 -18.24 2.64 61.38
C ARG A 261 -17.57 3.46 62.49
N GLU A 262 -17.32 4.75 62.23
CA GLU A 262 -16.73 5.68 63.21
C GLU A 262 -17.59 5.84 64.48
N ASP A 263 -18.89 5.57 64.40
CA ASP A 263 -19.83 5.59 65.54
C ASP A 263 -19.79 4.32 66.40
N GLY A 264 -18.92 3.35 66.07
CA GLY A 264 -18.75 2.09 66.80
C GLY A 264 -19.79 1.02 66.45
N THR A 265 -20.63 1.23 65.43
CA THR A 265 -21.62 0.23 64.96
C THR A 265 -21.09 -0.61 63.80
N TRP A 266 -21.45 -1.90 63.76
CA TRP A 266 -21.09 -2.81 62.67
C TRP A 266 -22.14 -2.79 61.57
N GLN A 267 -21.74 -2.51 60.33
CA GLN A 267 -22.63 -2.52 59.17
C GLN A 267 -22.24 -3.59 58.14
N THR A 268 -23.23 -4.24 57.54
CA THR A 268 -23.04 -4.98 56.27
C THR A 268 -22.90 -4.00 55.11
N PRO A 269 -21.97 -4.22 54.16
CA PRO A 269 -21.88 -3.40 52.95
C PRO A 269 -23.23 -3.30 52.25
N GLU A 270 -23.76 -2.09 52.08
CA GLU A 270 -24.94 -1.84 51.26
C GLU A 270 -24.47 -1.72 49.81
N GLY A 271 -24.73 -2.78 49.05
CA GLY A 271 -24.46 -2.85 47.61
C GLY A 271 -24.72 -4.27 47.15
N ASP A 272 -25.47 -4.43 46.06
CA ASP A 272 -25.78 -5.73 45.48
C ASP A 272 -24.57 -6.27 44.71
N TYR A 273 -23.47 -6.50 45.44
CA TYR A 273 -22.20 -6.93 44.86
C TYR A 273 -22.33 -8.32 44.23
N GLU A 274 -23.24 -9.16 44.72
CA GLU A 274 -23.54 -10.45 44.10
C GLU A 274 -24.30 -10.26 42.78
N GLU A 275 -25.33 -9.40 42.71
CA GLU A 275 -25.98 -9.06 41.44
C GLU A 275 -25.01 -8.42 40.44
N GLN A 276 -24.07 -7.57 40.89
CA GLN A 276 -23.05 -6.99 40.02
C GLN A 276 -22.05 -8.04 39.51
N ILE A 277 -21.64 -8.99 40.35
CA ILE A 277 -20.77 -10.11 39.94
C ILE A 277 -21.50 -11.01 38.94
N ASP A 278 -22.77 -11.34 39.20
CA ASP A 278 -23.58 -12.16 38.28
C ASP A 278 -23.81 -11.44 36.94
N ASN A 279 -24.09 -10.14 36.96
CA ASN A 279 -24.21 -9.32 35.75
C ASN A 279 -22.89 -9.24 34.95
N LEU A 280 -21.75 -9.15 35.64
CA LEU A 280 -20.43 -9.20 35.01
C LEU A 280 -20.15 -10.57 34.41
N GLN A 281 -20.46 -11.66 35.12
CA GLN A 281 -20.31 -13.02 34.62
C GLN A 281 -21.20 -13.30 33.39
N GLN A 282 -22.45 -12.81 33.43
CA GLN A 282 -23.39 -12.88 32.31
C GLN A 282 -22.87 -12.08 31.11
N SER A 283 -22.36 -10.87 31.33
CA SER A 283 -21.76 -10.03 30.28
C SER A 283 -20.51 -10.68 29.68
N VAL A 284 -19.65 -11.29 30.49
CA VAL A 284 -18.47 -12.04 30.02
C VAL A 284 -18.91 -13.23 29.16
N LYS A 285 -19.94 -13.98 29.57
CA LYS A 285 -20.48 -15.11 28.83
C LYS A 285 -21.10 -14.69 27.50
N GLU A 286 -21.81 -13.56 27.46
CA GLU A 286 -22.35 -12.97 26.23
C GLU A 286 -21.24 -12.49 25.30
N ILE A 287 -20.19 -11.84 25.81
CA ILE A 287 -19.01 -11.45 25.02
C ILE A 287 -18.32 -12.67 24.44
N GLN A 288 -18.10 -13.72 25.23
CA GLN A 288 -17.51 -14.98 24.76
C GLN A 288 -18.36 -15.64 23.68
N THR A 289 -19.67 -15.65 23.87
CA THR A 289 -20.63 -16.21 22.90
C THR A 289 -20.63 -15.40 21.59
N ASN A 290 -20.67 -14.07 21.67
CA ASN A 290 -20.60 -13.18 20.52
C ASN A 290 -19.26 -13.28 19.79
N MET A 291 -18.16 -13.48 20.50
CA MET A 291 -16.84 -13.71 19.92
C MET A 291 -16.76 -15.08 19.23
N SER A 292 -17.36 -16.12 19.80
CA SER A 292 -17.51 -17.43 19.14
C SER A 292 -18.34 -17.32 17.86
N TYR A 293 -19.47 -16.62 17.90
CA TYR A 293 -20.29 -16.38 16.71
C TYR A 293 -19.55 -15.53 15.66
N ALA A 294 -18.73 -14.56 16.08
CA ALA A 294 -17.89 -13.80 15.17
C ALA A 294 -16.82 -14.68 14.50
N ILE A 295 -16.19 -15.59 15.25
CA ILE A 295 -15.21 -16.56 14.73
C ILE A 295 -15.88 -17.58 13.77
N ASP A 296 -17.05 -18.11 14.13
CA ASP A 296 -17.84 -18.99 13.25
C ASP A 296 -18.33 -18.24 11.99
N SER A 297 -18.53 -16.92 12.09
CA SER A 297 -18.79 -16.02 10.95
C SER A 297 -17.55 -15.64 10.14
N ILE A 298 -16.36 -16.11 10.52
CA ILE A 298 -15.11 -15.95 9.77
C ILE A 298 -14.64 -17.28 9.17
N VAL A 299 -14.69 -18.37 9.93
CA VAL A 299 -14.18 -19.70 9.52
C VAL A 299 -15.20 -20.47 8.69
N SER A 300 -14.76 -21.07 7.59
CA SER A 300 -15.59 -21.93 6.75
C SER A 300 -15.60 -23.35 7.30
N ASN A 301 -16.65 -23.73 8.02
CA ASN A 301 -16.87 -25.11 8.42
C ASN A 301 -17.57 -25.87 7.29
N PHE A 302 -16.94 -26.93 6.82
CA PHE A 302 -17.47 -27.87 5.84
C PHE A 302 -17.56 -29.25 6.48
N THR A 303 -18.75 -29.85 6.45
CA THR A 303 -18.97 -31.23 6.91
C THR A 303 -19.37 -32.10 5.73
N LEU A 304 -18.69 -33.24 5.57
CA LEU A 304 -19.11 -34.34 4.71
C LEU A 304 -19.97 -35.27 5.54
N GLU A 305 -21.30 -35.19 5.38
CA GLU A 305 -22.14 -36.19 6.02
C GLU A 305 -22.09 -37.48 5.20
N GLY A 306 -21.55 -38.54 5.79
CA GLY A 306 -21.70 -39.90 5.27
C GLY A 306 -20.72 -40.27 4.16
N SER A 307 -19.91 -41.28 4.48
CA SER A 307 -18.96 -41.93 3.57
C SER A 307 -19.62 -42.47 2.27
N SER A 308 -20.93 -42.68 2.22
CA SER A 308 -21.65 -43.21 1.06
C SER A 308 -22.59 -42.22 0.36
N SER A 309 -22.70 -40.97 0.82
CA SER A 309 -23.53 -39.91 0.20
C SER A 309 -23.11 -38.53 0.74
N PRO A 310 -21.92 -38.01 0.38
CA PRO A 310 -21.38 -36.79 0.94
C PRO A 310 -22.33 -35.62 0.63
N THR A 311 -23.08 -35.18 1.64
CA THR A 311 -23.86 -33.95 1.54
C THR A 311 -22.95 -32.77 1.84
N PHE A 312 -23.20 -31.68 1.12
CA PHE A 312 -22.38 -30.49 1.17
C PHE A 312 -23.06 -29.42 2.02
N THR A 313 -22.48 -29.09 3.17
CA THR A 313 -22.91 -27.93 3.95
C THR A 313 -21.71 -27.03 4.23
N VAL A 314 -21.71 -25.82 3.67
CA VAL A 314 -20.82 -24.74 4.10
C VAL A 314 -21.63 -23.76 4.92
N ASN A 315 -21.23 -23.61 6.17
CA ASN A 315 -21.90 -22.70 7.11
C ASN A 315 -21.54 -21.23 6.82
N ASN A 316 -20.39 -20.99 6.19
CA ASN A 316 -19.86 -19.66 5.89
C ASN A 316 -18.75 -19.73 4.81
N GLN A 317 -18.76 -18.85 3.80
CA GLN A 317 -17.76 -18.80 2.72
C GLN A 317 -16.74 -17.65 2.88
N GLY A 318 -16.75 -16.93 4.01
CA GLY A 318 -15.96 -15.72 4.26
C GLY A 318 -14.46 -15.96 4.17
N ALA A 319 -13.91 -16.93 4.92
CA ALA A 319 -12.48 -17.25 4.90
C ALA A 319 -11.99 -17.62 3.49
N ALA A 320 -12.71 -18.48 2.78
CA ALA A 320 -12.37 -18.87 1.41
C ALA A 320 -12.38 -17.67 0.45
N ALA A 321 -13.39 -16.81 0.53
CA ALA A 321 -13.47 -15.60 -0.30
C ALA A 321 -12.33 -14.61 -0.01
N GLN A 322 -12.01 -14.38 1.26
CA GLN A 322 -10.91 -13.50 1.66
C GLN A 322 -9.56 -14.07 1.22
N TYR A 323 -9.37 -15.38 1.32
CA TYR A 323 -8.17 -16.05 0.86
C TYR A 323 -7.99 -15.88 -0.66
N ILE A 324 -9.03 -16.10 -1.46
CA ILE A 324 -9.02 -15.87 -2.92
C ILE A 324 -8.66 -14.42 -3.25
N ASN A 325 -9.19 -13.44 -2.52
CA ASN A 325 -8.86 -12.02 -2.73
C ASN A 325 -7.39 -11.66 -2.43
N ARG A 326 -6.66 -12.55 -1.74
CA ARG A 326 -5.25 -12.38 -1.37
C ARG A 326 -4.31 -13.15 -2.28
N MET A 327 -4.85 -14.12 -3.02
CA MET A 327 -4.23 -14.65 -4.22
C MET A 327 -4.23 -13.59 -5.33
N GLY A 328 -3.54 -13.87 -6.42
CA GLY A 328 -3.60 -13.06 -7.64
C GLY A 328 -2.45 -13.32 -8.58
N GLY A 329 -2.62 -12.93 -9.85
CA GLY A 329 -1.63 -13.10 -10.90
C GLY A 329 -0.46 -12.11 -10.83
N TYR A 330 0.73 -12.59 -11.18
CA TYR A 330 1.98 -11.83 -11.26
C TYR A 330 2.80 -12.29 -12.46
N LEU A 331 3.61 -11.38 -13.01
CA LEU A 331 4.68 -11.72 -13.94
C LEU A 331 6.01 -11.71 -13.22
N PHE A 332 6.78 -12.79 -13.38
CA PHE A 332 8.06 -13.03 -12.75
C PHE A 332 9.19 -12.85 -13.75
N LEU A 333 10.15 -11.99 -13.45
CA LEU A 333 11.37 -11.78 -14.23
C LEU A 333 12.58 -12.29 -13.44
N VAL A 334 13.32 -13.22 -14.03
CA VAL A 334 14.66 -13.58 -13.53
C VAL A 334 15.69 -12.66 -14.17
N LYS A 335 16.41 -11.88 -13.36
CA LYS A 335 17.47 -10.99 -13.82
C LYS A 335 18.60 -10.93 -12.80
N ASP A 336 19.84 -11.10 -13.26
CA ASP A 336 21.05 -11.04 -12.44
C ASP A 336 21.01 -11.97 -11.21
N GLY A 337 20.42 -13.17 -11.36
CA GLY A 337 20.29 -14.16 -10.28
C GLY A 337 19.23 -13.83 -9.23
N LYS A 338 18.42 -12.78 -9.45
CA LYS A 338 17.26 -12.42 -8.62
C LYS A 338 15.96 -12.65 -9.37
N VAL A 339 14.88 -12.82 -8.61
CA VAL A 339 13.52 -12.95 -9.14
C VAL A 339 12.70 -11.74 -8.73
N TYR A 340 12.19 -11.00 -9.70
CA TYR A 340 11.32 -9.84 -9.50
C TYR A 340 9.89 -10.21 -9.90
N ALA A 341 8.89 -9.71 -9.19
CA ALA A 341 7.49 -9.98 -9.51
C ALA A 341 6.67 -8.69 -9.56
N ALA A 342 5.90 -8.51 -10.64
CA ALA A 342 4.95 -7.41 -10.78
C ALA A 342 3.51 -7.93 -10.86
N LYS A 343 2.63 -7.32 -10.07
CA LYS A 343 1.23 -7.75 -9.94
C LYS A 343 0.44 -7.44 -11.22
N LEU A 344 -0.31 -8.41 -11.72
CA LEU A 344 -1.27 -8.25 -12.81
C LEU A 344 -2.57 -7.60 -12.29
N ASN A 345 -3.30 -6.92 -13.17
CA ASN A 345 -4.61 -6.41 -12.83
C ASN A 345 -5.59 -7.58 -12.61
N PRO A 346 -6.28 -7.67 -11.45
CA PRO A 346 -7.11 -8.84 -11.11
C PRO A 346 -8.24 -9.16 -12.09
N SER A 347 -8.69 -8.19 -12.87
CA SER A 347 -9.79 -8.37 -13.83
C SER A 347 -9.34 -8.37 -15.29
N ASN A 348 -8.07 -8.07 -15.57
CA ASN A 348 -7.56 -8.00 -16.93
C ASN A 348 -6.03 -8.16 -16.97
N TRP A 349 -5.55 -9.38 -17.22
CA TRP A 349 -4.10 -9.66 -17.29
C TRP A 349 -3.37 -9.05 -18.50
N SER A 350 -4.05 -8.25 -19.34
CA SER A 350 -3.36 -7.38 -20.31
C SER A 350 -2.77 -6.13 -19.67
N LEU A 351 -3.06 -5.87 -18.40
CA LEU A 351 -2.57 -4.74 -17.63
C LEU A 351 -1.90 -5.24 -16.35
N PHE A 352 -0.90 -4.51 -15.88
CA PHE A 352 -0.42 -4.59 -14.51
C PHE A 352 -1.38 -3.88 -13.56
N ALA A 353 -1.29 -4.19 -12.27
CA ALA A 353 -2.13 -3.58 -11.23
C ALA A 353 -1.93 -2.06 -11.11
N ASP A 354 -0.77 -1.53 -11.51
CA ASP A 354 -0.48 -0.10 -11.57
C ASP A 354 -1.05 0.60 -12.83
N GLY A 355 -1.71 -0.16 -13.72
CA GLY A 355 -2.30 0.34 -14.96
C GLY A 355 -1.38 0.35 -16.17
N SER A 356 -0.10 0.00 -16.02
CA SER A 356 0.82 -0.16 -17.16
C SER A 356 0.44 -1.37 -18.02
N THR A 357 0.68 -1.28 -19.34
CA THR A 357 0.31 -2.34 -20.28
C THR A 357 1.31 -3.48 -20.26
N VAL A 358 0.82 -4.72 -20.18
CA VAL A 358 1.64 -5.92 -20.34
C VAL A 358 1.97 -6.08 -21.83
N THR A 359 3.24 -5.95 -22.20
CA THR A 359 3.70 -6.09 -23.58
C THR A 359 3.92 -7.56 -23.98
N ASP A 360 3.91 -7.86 -25.27
CA ASP A 360 4.22 -9.22 -25.76
C ASP A 360 5.65 -9.64 -25.40
N ALA A 361 6.59 -8.68 -25.37
CA ALA A 361 7.96 -8.92 -24.91
C ALA A 361 7.98 -9.35 -23.43
N ALA A 362 7.18 -8.71 -22.57
CA ALA A 362 7.05 -9.11 -21.17
C ALA A 362 6.45 -10.52 -21.05
N LYS A 363 5.36 -10.82 -21.75
CA LYS A 363 4.77 -12.18 -21.75
C LYS A 363 5.76 -13.25 -22.19
N ALA A 364 6.60 -12.94 -23.17
CA ALA A 364 7.60 -13.87 -23.69
C ALA A 364 8.82 -14.06 -22.78
N ALA A 365 9.15 -13.08 -21.93
CA ALA A 365 10.35 -13.07 -21.08
C ALA A 365 10.10 -13.39 -19.60
N THR A 366 8.83 -13.44 -19.17
CA THR A 366 8.45 -13.61 -17.76
C THR A 366 7.67 -14.90 -17.52
N GLU A 367 7.58 -15.33 -16.27
CA GLU A 367 6.70 -16.42 -15.86
C GLU A 367 5.40 -15.84 -15.27
N CYS A 368 4.25 -16.30 -15.76
CA CYS A 368 2.96 -15.96 -15.19
C CYS A 368 2.66 -16.89 -14.01
N MET A 369 2.64 -16.32 -12.81
CA MET A 369 2.52 -17.02 -11.54
C MET A 369 1.31 -16.50 -10.76
N ILE A 370 0.71 -17.35 -9.94
CA ILE A 370 -0.33 -16.98 -8.97
C ILE A 370 0.31 -17.03 -7.58
N HIS A 371 0.09 -15.96 -6.81
CA HIS A 371 0.40 -15.95 -5.38
C HIS A 371 -0.56 -16.87 -4.62
N VAL A 372 -0.02 -17.74 -3.78
CA VAL A 372 -0.72 -18.71 -2.94
C VAL A 372 -0.23 -18.50 -1.49
N PRO A 373 -0.88 -17.63 -0.70
CA PRO A 373 -0.46 -17.37 0.67
C PRO A 373 -0.50 -18.61 1.56
N ASP A 374 0.08 -18.54 2.75
CA ASP A 374 -0.15 -19.56 3.78
C ASP A 374 -1.65 -19.76 4.04
N CYS A 375 -2.08 -21.02 4.05
CA CYS A 375 -3.46 -21.41 4.25
C CYS A 375 -3.62 -22.36 5.42
N HIS A 376 -4.35 -21.91 6.43
CA HIS A 376 -4.61 -22.63 7.65
C HIS A 376 -5.89 -23.46 7.56
N TYR A 377 -5.85 -24.66 8.12
CA TYR A 377 -6.99 -25.57 8.17
C TYR A 377 -6.95 -26.47 9.41
N LEU A 378 -8.09 -27.07 9.75
CA LEU A 378 -8.17 -28.14 10.72
C LEU A 378 -9.12 -29.23 10.20
N GLY A 379 -8.59 -30.41 9.91
CA GLY A 379 -9.34 -31.58 9.48
C GLY A 379 -9.59 -32.56 10.64
N ASN A 380 -10.73 -33.26 10.62
CA ASN A 380 -11.02 -34.33 11.60
C ASN A 380 -11.57 -35.62 10.98
N GLY A 381 -11.38 -35.83 9.67
CA GLY A 381 -11.90 -37.00 8.94
C GLY A 381 -13.26 -36.79 8.30
N THR A 382 -14.12 -35.96 8.90
CA THR A 382 -15.48 -35.67 8.40
C THR A 382 -15.75 -34.19 8.18
N THR A 383 -14.98 -33.33 8.84
CA THR A 383 -15.14 -31.88 8.80
C THR A 383 -13.81 -31.22 8.50
N LEU A 384 -13.83 -30.21 7.62
CA LEU A 384 -12.76 -29.24 7.45
C LEU A 384 -13.19 -27.91 8.04
N GLN A 385 -12.38 -27.37 8.93
CA GLN A 385 -12.41 -25.94 9.23
C GLN A 385 -11.38 -25.26 8.33
N PHE A 386 -11.85 -24.49 7.35
CA PHE A 386 -10.99 -23.74 6.45
C PHE A 386 -10.81 -22.32 7.00
N GLY A 387 -9.61 -22.03 7.50
CA GLY A 387 -9.25 -20.76 8.13
C GLY A 387 -8.72 -19.71 7.16
N GLY A 388 -8.37 -20.11 5.93
CA GLY A 388 -7.72 -19.22 4.97
C GLY A 388 -6.41 -18.69 5.55
N MET A 389 -6.23 -17.38 5.59
CA MET A 389 -5.03 -16.77 6.20
C MET A 389 -5.08 -16.69 7.74
N THR A 390 -6.14 -17.21 8.38
CA THR A 390 -6.33 -17.09 9.83
C THR A 390 -5.92 -18.38 10.53
N PRO A 391 -4.94 -18.36 11.45
CA PRO A 391 -4.56 -19.54 12.22
C PRO A 391 -5.74 -20.11 13.01
N ILE A 392 -5.87 -21.44 12.97
CA ILE A 392 -6.85 -22.20 13.77
C ILE A 392 -6.09 -22.88 14.90
N ASN A 393 -6.61 -22.81 16.13
CA ASN A 393 -6.00 -23.48 17.27
C ASN A 393 -5.97 -25.00 17.05
N GLY A 394 -4.79 -25.62 17.12
CA GLY A 394 -4.58 -27.02 16.79
C GLY A 394 -4.65 -27.34 15.29
N GLY A 395 -4.74 -26.33 14.42
CA GLY A 395 -4.75 -26.49 12.97
C GLY A 395 -3.36 -26.61 12.33
N HIS A 396 -3.38 -26.93 11.04
CA HIS A 396 -2.21 -27.10 10.18
C HIS A 396 -2.14 -26.00 9.12
N VAL A 397 -1.01 -25.93 8.41
CA VAL A 397 -0.83 -25.12 7.20
C VAL A 397 -0.56 -26.07 6.05
N PHE A 398 -1.18 -25.84 4.89
CA PHE A 398 -0.82 -26.57 3.68
C PHE A 398 0.58 -26.14 3.25
N ALA A 399 1.56 -27.05 3.21
CA ALA A 399 2.92 -26.78 2.75
C ALA A 399 3.01 -26.66 1.20
N SER A 400 2.10 -25.87 0.63
CA SER A 400 2.07 -25.47 -0.77
C SER A 400 3.22 -24.50 -1.07
N PRO A 401 3.78 -24.49 -2.29
CA PRO A 401 4.62 -23.37 -2.73
C PRO A 401 3.80 -22.08 -2.69
N HIS A 402 4.44 -20.96 -2.33
CA HIS A 402 3.78 -19.65 -2.26
C HIS A 402 3.47 -19.07 -3.64
N TRP A 403 4.04 -19.64 -4.69
CA TRP A 403 3.95 -19.13 -6.04
C TRP A 403 3.81 -20.32 -6.99
N VAL A 404 2.70 -20.40 -7.71
CA VAL A 404 2.39 -21.51 -8.61
C VAL A 404 2.06 -20.98 -9.99
N GLY A 405 2.57 -21.62 -11.03
CA GLY A 405 2.35 -21.23 -12.42
C GLY A 405 0.86 -21.15 -12.74
N ALA A 406 0.44 -20.02 -13.32
CA ALA A 406 -0.92 -19.83 -13.81
C ALA A 406 -1.29 -20.87 -14.88
N TYR A 407 -0.30 -21.34 -15.64
CA TYR A 407 -0.47 -22.30 -16.72
C TYR A 407 0.31 -23.59 -16.45
N GLN A 408 -0.03 -24.63 -17.20
CA GLN A 408 0.84 -25.80 -17.32
C GLN A 408 2.18 -25.38 -17.94
N MET A 409 3.26 -26.08 -17.61
CA MET A 409 4.58 -25.76 -18.11
C MET A 409 4.61 -25.90 -19.63
N SER A 410 5.07 -24.88 -20.33
CA SER A 410 5.44 -24.92 -21.74
C SER A 410 6.88 -25.41 -21.92
N ALA A 411 7.36 -25.49 -23.17
CA ALA A 411 8.73 -25.89 -23.46
C ALA A 411 9.75 -25.06 -22.66
N GLY A 412 10.80 -25.70 -22.13
CA GLY A 412 11.79 -25.07 -21.26
C GLY A 412 11.34 -24.90 -19.79
N GLY A 413 10.15 -25.37 -19.44
CA GLY A 413 9.63 -25.34 -18.07
C GLY A 413 8.92 -24.04 -17.68
N HIS A 414 8.62 -23.18 -18.65
CA HIS A 414 8.02 -21.87 -18.40
C HIS A 414 6.51 -21.93 -18.14
N SER A 415 5.96 -21.00 -17.36
CA SER A 415 4.52 -20.77 -17.24
C SER A 415 4.16 -19.52 -18.02
N ARG A 416 3.79 -19.65 -19.31
CA ARG A 416 3.60 -18.50 -20.20
C ARG A 416 2.32 -18.60 -21.03
N ALA A 417 1.70 -17.45 -21.30
CA ALA A 417 0.60 -17.32 -22.24
C ALA A 417 1.10 -17.37 -23.69
N GLY A 418 0.24 -17.76 -24.63
CA GLY A 418 0.55 -17.80 -26.06
C GLY A 418 1.39 -19.00 -26.52
N VAL A 419 1.76 -19.89 -25.61
CA VAL A 419 2.54 -21.12 -25.89
C VAL A 419 1.78 -22.36 -25.42
N GLY A 420 1.99 -23.49 -26.10
CA GLY A 420 1.37 -24.76 -25.75
C GLY A 420 2.11 -25.49 -24.61
N SER A 421 1.43 -26.48 -24.02
CA SER A 421 1.98 -27.27 -22.91
C SER A 421 3.13 -28.18 -23.37
N SER A 422 4.13 -28.32 -22.51
CA SER A 422 5.14 -29.36 -22.63
C SER A 422 4.63 -30.66 -22.02
N HIS A 423 4.98 -31.77 -22.66
CA HIS A 423 4.56 -33.12 -22.32
C HIS A 423 5.67 -34.11 -22.74
N SER A 424 5.44 -35.41 -22.56
CA SER A 424 6.40 -36.46 -22.93
C SER A 424 7.75 -36.38 -22.20
N LYS A 425 7.72 -35.96 -20.94
CA LYS A 425 8.90 -35.85 -20.08
C LYS A 425 8.63 -36.52 -18.74
N THR A 426 9.69 -37.01 -18.10
CA THR A 426 9.60 -37.51 -16.73
C THR A 426 9.41 -36.35 -15.75
N MET A 427 8.86 -36.62 -14.57
CA MET A 427 8.74 -35.62 -13.50
C MET A 427 10.08 -34.98 -13.14
N SER A 428 11.17 -35.77 -13.10
CA SER A 428 12.52 -35.26 -12.88
C SER A 428 13.00 -34.33 -13.99
N ALA A 429 12.66 -34.60 -15.26
CA ALA A 429 13.03 -33.74 -16.38
C ALA A 429 12.24 -32.42 -16.38
N PHE A 430 10.97 -32.43 -15.97
CA PHE A 430 10.23 -31.17 -15.73
C PHE A 430 10.84 -30.37 -14.58
N TRP A 431 11.20 -31.03 -13.48
CA TRP A 431 11.86 -30.35 -12.37
C TRP A 431 13.22 -29.77 -12.77
N GLN A 432 14.01 -30.48 -13.58
CA GLN A 432 15.26 -29.95 -14.13
C GLN A 432 15.05 -28.72 -15.02
N ASP A 433 14.00 -28.70 -15.85
CA ASP A 433 13.65 -27.51 -16.63
C ASP A 433 13.30 -26.32 -15.71
N ALA A 434 12.50 -26.55 -14.66
CA ALA A 434 12.19 -25.51 -13.68
C ALA A 434 13.46 -24.97 -13.01
N GLN A 435 14.34 -25.87 -12.54
CA GLN A 435 15.61 -25.52 -11.92
C GLN A 435 16.57 -24.77 -12.86
N ALA A 436 16.42 -24.92 -14.18
CA ALA A 436 17.20 -24.18 -15.17
C ALA A 436 16.76 -22.72 -15.31
N ILE A 437 15.54 -22.37 -14.89
CA ILE A 437 15.06 -20.97 -14.83
C ILE A 437 15.75 -20.25 -13.68
N HIS A 438 15.67 -20.81 -12.47
CA HIS A 438 16.39 -20.38 -11.27
C HIS A 438 16.31 -21.49 -10.20
N ALA A 439 17.27 -21.54 -9.27
CA ALA A 439 17.42 -22.64 -8.30
C ALA A 439 16.22 -22.83 -7.35
N ASP A 440 15.44 -21.77 -7.14
CA ASP A 440 14.25 -21.79 -6.27
C ASP A 440 12.95 -22.16 -7.03
N PHE A 441 13.00 -22.34 -8.35
CA PHE A 441 11.88 -22.89 -9.10
C PHE A 441 11.85 -24.42 -9.00
N GLY A 442 10.65 -24.96 -8.91
CA GLY A 442 10.37 -26.38 -8.90
C GLY A 442 9.00 -26.66 -9.51
N LEU A 443 8.33 -27.69 -9.02
CA LEU A 443 6.99 -28.05 -9.49
C LEU A 443 5.96 -27.87 -8.38
N ALA A 444 4.73 -27.56 -8.76
CA ALA A 444 3.61 -27.48 -7.83
C ALA A 444 3.33 -28.84 -7.19
N ASN A 445 3.39 -28.91 -5.85
CA ASN A 445 3.44 -30.15 -5.09
C ASN A 445 2.05 -30.69 -4.69
N TYR A 446 2.05 -31.81 -3.96
CA TYR A 446 0.86 -32.48 -3.46
C TYR A 446 0.05 -31.62 -2.45
N GLN A 447 0.73 -30.84 -1.61
CA GLN A 447 0.07 -29.94 -0.66
C GLN A 447 -0.69 -28.82 -1.37
N PHE A 448 -0.17 -28.29 -2.47
CA PHE A 448 -0.91 -27.39 -3.36
C PHE A 448 -2.19 -28.05 -3.92
N HIS A 449 -2.11 -29.33 -4.32
CA HIS A 449 -3.28 -30.05 -4.79
C HIS A 449 -4.35 -30.26 -3.70
N CYS A 450 -3.93 -30.51 -2.46
CA CYS A 450 -4.86 -30.59 -1.33
C CYS A 450 -5.51 -29.23 -1.04
N LEU A 451 -4.70 -28.17 -1.01
CA LEU A 451 -5.15 -26.79 -0.82
C LEU A 451 -6.17 -26.36 -1.87
N ILE A 452 -5.88 -26.55 -3.17
CA ILE A 452 -6.76 -26.05 -4.23
C ILE A 452 -8.12 -26.74 -4.22
N ASN A 453 -8.14 -28.04 -3.89
CA ASN A 453 -9.37 -28.80 -3.70
C ASN A 453 -10.15 -28.34 -2.46
N ALA A 454 -9.46 -28.20 -1.32
CA ALA A 454 -10.06 -27.69 -0.09
C ALA A 454 -10.67 -26.29 -0.30
N LEU A 455 -9.95 -25.40 -0.98
CA LEU A 455 -10.40 -24.04 -1.29
C LEU A 455 -11.61 -24.04 -2.23
N TYR A 456 -11.57 -24.84 -3.30
CA TYR A 456 -12.70 -25.00 -4.22
C TYR A 456 -13.97 -25.44 -3.48
N GLN A 457 -13.85 -26.49 -2.67
CA GLN A 457 -14.97 -27.05 -1.89
C GLN A 457 -15.48 -26.03 -0.87
N ALA A 458 -14.59 -25.42 -0.09
CA ALA A 458 -14.95 -24.39 0.91
C ALA A 458 -15.60 -23.16 0.27
N ARG A 459 -15.20 -22.78 -0.94
CA ARG A 459 -15.73 -21.61 -1.64
C ARG A 459 -17.09 -21.85 -2.27
N TYR A 460 -17.24 -22.94 -3.02
CA TYR A 460 -18.40 -23.12 -3.92
C TYR A 460 -19.43 -24.09 -3.41
N GLY A 461 -19.01 -24.92 -2.48
CA GLY A 461 -19.85 -25.94 -1.95
C GLY A 461 -20.34 -27.01 -2.89
N ASN A 462 -19.43 -27.45 -3.73
CA ASN A 462 -19.68 -28.45 -4.73
C ASN A 462 -18.48 -29.40 -4.77
N LEU A 463 -18.74 -30.70 -4.89
CA LEU A 463 -17.71 -31.72 -5.08
C LEU A 463 -17.48 -32.03 -6.57
N ASN A 464 -18.45 -31.72 -7.42
CA ASN A 464 -18.37 -31.90 -8.87
C ASN A 464 -17.83 -30.63 -9.53
N SER A 465 -16.51 -30.59 -9.69
CA SER A 465 -15.79 -29.48 -10.32
C SER A 465 -16.24 -29.21 -11.77
N GLU A 466 -16.53 -30.26 -12.55
CA GLU A 466 -16.96 -30.15 -13.94
C GLU A 466 -18.33 -29.49 -14.10
N SER A 467 -19.26 -29.75 -13.18
CA SER A 467 -20.60 -29.13 -13.19
C SER A 467 -20.55 -27.62 -12.94
N PHE A 468 -19.49 -27.14 -12.28
CA PHE A 468 -19.31 -25.73 -11.94
C PHE A 468 -18.46 -24.98 -12.97
N LEU A 469 -17.35 -25.58 -13.43
CA LEU A 469 -16.37 -24.95 -14.32
C LEU A 469 -16.48 -25.37 -15.78
N SER A 470 -17.44 -26.21 -16.14
CA SER A 470 -17.42 -27.01 -17.37
C SER A 470 -16.42 -28.17 -17.27
N ASN A 471 -16.60 -29.14 -18.15
CA ASN A 471 -15.90 -30.41 -18.18
C ASN A 471 -14.49 -30.34 -18.80
N GLY A 472 -13.89 -29.14 -18.89
CA GLY A 472 -12.56 -28.94 -19.46
C GLY A 472 -12.36 -29.58 -20.85
N ASN A 473 -13.44 -29.75 -21.63
CA ASN A 473 -13.51 -30.39 -22.95
C ASN A 473 -13.48 -31.94 -22.98
N ALA A 474 -14.01 -32.57 -21.94
CA ALA A 474 -14.23 -34.01 -21.77
C ALA A 474 -15.15 -34.76 -22.79
N ARG A 475 -15.72 -34.12 -23.81
CA ARG A 475 -16.81 -34.75 -24.63
C ARG A 475 -16.64 -34.63 -26.14
N SER A 476 -15.43 -34.31 -26.63
CA SER A 476 -15.18 -34.14 -28.06
C SER A 476 -14.47 -35.37 -28.66
N SER A 477 -15.13 -36.00 -29.64
CA SER A 477 -14.53 -37.02 -30.49
C SER A 477 -13.51 -36.40 -31.46
N ALA A 478 -12.28 -36.90 -31.39
CA ALA A 478 -11.30 -37.08 -32.48
C ALA A 478 -10.02 -36.22 -32.59
N SER A 479 -9.77 -35.17 -31.79
CA SER A 479 -8.40 -34.61 -31.74
C SER A 479 -8.02 -34.06 -30.38
N TRP A 480 -7.69 -34.96 -29.44
CA TRP A 480 -7.16 -34.56 -28.13
C TRP A 480 -5.82 -33.82 -28.28
N ASP A 481 -5.01 -34.19 -29.28
CA ASP A 481 -3.74 -33.54 -29.62
C ASP A 481 -3.92 -32.05 -29.91
N ALA A 482 -4.99 -31.68 -30.64
CA ALA A 482 -5.26 -30.28 -30.97
C ALA A 482 -5.58 -29.42 -29.74
N TYR A 483 -6.25 -29.98 -28.72
CA TYR A 483 -6.52 -29.27 -27.46
C TYR A 483 -5.32 -29.30 -26.51
N ARG A 484 -4.60 -30.43 -26.43
CA ARG A 484 -3.34 -30.53 -25.70
C ARG A 484 -2.38 -29.42 -26.13
N ASP A 485 -2.25 -29.22 -27.44
CA ASP A 485 -1.33 -28.26 -28.04
C ASP A 485 -1.92 -26.83 -28.13
N LEU A 486 -3.15 -26.60 -27.66
CA LEU A 486 -3.75 -25.27 -27.60
C LEU A 486 -2.90 -24.38 -26.70
N ALA A 487 -2.55 -23.19 -27.20
CA ALA A 487 -1.78 -22.23 -26.44
C ALA A 487 -2.50 -21.81 -25.14
N HIS A 488 -1.73 -21.56 -24.10
CA HIS A 488 -2.20 -21.02 -22.83
C HIS A 488 -2.63 -19.55 -22.94
N GLY A 489 -3.37 -19.08 -21.94
CA GLY A 489 -3.81 -17.68 -21.83
C GLY A 489 -5.14 -17.40 -22.54
N MET A 490 -5.86 -18.44 -22.95
CA MET A 490 -7.17 -18.29 -23.58
C MET A 490 -8.19 -17.71 -22.61
N ALA A 491 -8.03 -17.98 -21.31
CA ALA A 491 -8.89 -17.50 -20.24
C ALA A 491 -8.33 -16.27 -19.51
N ASP A 492 -7.34 -15.57 -20.07
CA ASP A 492 -6.75 -14.36 -19.45
C ASP A 492 -7.72 -13.20 -19.30
N SER A 493 -8.78 -13.19 -20.10
CA SER A 493 -9.90 -12.24 -19.98
C SER A 493 -10.65 -12.34 -18.65
N LEU A 494 -10.53 -13.46 -17.94
CA LEU A 494 -11.10 -13.64 -16.60
C LEU A 494 -10.17 -13.14 -15.49
N GLY A 495 -8.93 -12.76 -15.79
CA GLY A 495 -7.93 -12.33 -14.80
C GLY A 495 -7.69 -13.39 -13.71
N ASP A 496 -7.81 -12.98 -12.45
CA ASP A 496 -7.72 -13.83 -11.25
C ASP A 496 -9.02 -14.62 -10.99
N GLY A 497 -10.02 -14.45 -11.85
CA GLY A 497 -11.35 -14.99 -11.72
C GLY A 497 -11.43 -16.52 -11.87
N THR A 498 -12.65 -17.02 -11.72
CA THR A 498 -13.00 -18.42 -11.88
C THR A 498 -14.14 -18.55 -12.88
N GLY A 499 -14.03 -19.47 -13.83
CA GLY A 499 -15.04 -19.68 -14.86
C GLY A 499 -14.51 -20.50 -16.03
N CYS A 500 -15.25 -20.46 -17.13
CA CYS A 500 -14.90 -21.12 -18.37
C CYS A 500 -15.02 -20.15 -19.53
N VAL A 501 -14.08 -20.22 -20.46
CA VAL A 501 -14.16 -19.52 -21.74
C VAL A 501 -14.13 -20.52 -22.89
N THR A 502 -14.61 -20.09 -24.05
CA THR A 502 -14.49 -20.88 -25.28
C THR A 502 -13.29 -20.44 -26.10
N ALA A 503 -12.53 -21.39 -26.63
CA ALA A 503 -11.42 -21.14 -27.55
C ALA A 503 -11.49 -22.09 -28.75
N THR A 504 -11.01 -21.68 -29.91
CA THR A 504 -10.94 -22.54 -31.09
C THR A 504 -9.55 -23.13 -31.20
N ASP A 505 -9.46 -24.46 -31.31
CA ASP A 505 -8.18 -25.14 -31.49
C ASP A 505 -7.72 -25.21 -32.96
N ARG A 506 -6.54 -25.81 -33.18
CA ARG A 506 -5.98 -26.01 -34.52
C ARG A 506 -6.77 -26.99 -35.41
N ALA A 507 -7.70 -27.77 -34.84
CA ALA A 507 -8.62 -28.62 -35.57
C ALA A 507 -9.95 -27.90 -35.88
N ASN A 508 -10.04 -26.59 -35.60
CA ASN A 508 -11.22 -25.76 -35.76
C ASN A 508 -12.41 -26.25 -34.91
N VAL A 509 -12.12 -26.78 -33.72
CA VAL A 509 -13.11 -27.25 -32.75
C VAL A 509 -13.20 -26.26 -31.59
N THR A 510 -14.41 -25.92 -31.16
CA THR A 510 -14.65 -25.13 -29.94
C THR A 510 -14.29 -25.96 -28.71
N ARG A 511 -13.43 -25.40 -27.87
CA ARG A 511 -12.90 -25.97 -26.63
C ARG A 511 -13.31 -25.12 -25.44
N TYR A 512 -13.38 -25.74 -24.27
CA TYR A 512 -13.80 -25.12 -23.03
C TYR A 512 -12.58 -25.05 -22.10
N VAL A 513 -11.96 -23.87 -22.05
CA VAL A 513 -10.77 -23.61 -21.24
C VAL A 513 -11.24 -23.16 -19.86
N THR A 514 -10.87 -23.92 -18.84
CA THR A 514 -11.27 -23.66 -17.45
C THR A 514 -10.25 -22.77 -16.77
N LYS A 515 -10.73 -21.84 -15.93
CA LYS A 515 -9.91 -21.02 -15.05
C LYS A 515 -10.43 -21.12 -13.63
N LEU A 516 -9.57 -21.43 -12.67
CA LEU A 516 -9.90 -21.55 -11.26
C LEU A 516 -8.92 -20.70 -10.44
N PHE A 517 -9.40 -19.64 -9.81
CA PHE A 517 -8.59 -18.71 -8.99
C PHE A 517 -7.35 -18.18 -9.72
N GLY A 518 -7.46 -17.89 -11.02
CA GLY A 518 -6.33 -17.50 -11.85
C GLY A 518 -5.59 -18.65 -12.53
N PHE A 519 -5.75 -19.89 -12.09
CA PHE A 519 -5.11 -21.07 -12.71
C PHE A 519 -5.90 -21.57 -13.91
N GLU A 520 -5.27 -21.59 -15.09
CA GLU A 520 -5.84 -22.17 -16.30
C GLU A 520 -5.56 -23.67 -16.37
N ASP A 521 -6.51 -24.44 -16.90
CA ASP A 521 -6.36 -25.86 -17.22
C ASP A 521 -5.94 -26.73 -16.02
N MET A 522 -6.49 -26.45 -14.82
CA MET A 522 -6.26 -27.30 -13.62
C MET A 522 -6.73 -28.75 -13.80
N PHE A 523 -7.58 -28.99 -14.81
CA PHE A 523 -8.05 -30.30 -15.25
C PHE A 523 -8.48 -30.25 -16.72
N GLY A 524 -8.61 -31.41 -17.35
CA GLY A 524 -9.21 -31.56 -18.68
C GLY A 524 -8.26 -31.35 -19.87
N LYS A 525 -7.01 -30.92 -19.67
CA LYS A 525 -6.02 -30.76 -20.75
C LYS A 525 -4.96 -31.85 -20.74
N LEU A 526 -4.12 -31.87 -19.70
CA LEU A 526 -3.09 -32.86 -19.42
C LEU A 526 -3.23 -33.35 -17.98
N TRP A 527 -2.80 -34.59 -17.72
CA TRP A 527 -2.39 -34.98 -16.37
C TRP A 527 -1.26 -34.06 -15.89
N GLU A 528 -1.28 -33.63 -14.63
CA GLU A 528 -0.17 -32.87 -14.04
C GLU A 528 0.55 -33.69 -12.98
N PHE A 529 1.87 -33.84 -13.11
CA PHE A 529 2.70 -34.40 -12.03
C PHE A 529 2.60 -33.56 -10.75
N ARG A 530 2.50 -34.25 -9.60
CA ARG A 530 2.53 -33.66 -8.26
C ARG A 530 3.63 -34.31 -7.42
N PRO A 531 4.85 -33.72 -7.34
CA PRO A 531 5.83 -34.16 -6.35
C PRO A 531 5.39 -33.78 -4.93
N GLY A 532 6.16 -34.18 -3.92
CA GLY A 532 5.73 -34.09 -2.53
C GLY A 532 4.88 -35.29 -2.07
N ILE A 533 4.68 -36.26 -2.96
CA ILE A 533 4.12 -37.56 -2.62
C ILE A 533 4.75 -38.66 -3.50
N ARG A 534 4.95 -39.85 -2.93
CA ARG A 534 5.36 -41.05 -3.66
C ARG A 534 4.64 -42.29 -3.17
N PHE A 535 4.47 -43.28 -4.02
CA PHE A 535 3.82 -44.54 -3.68
C PHE A 535 4.79 -45.71 -3.72
N TYR A 536 4.59 -46.68 -2.84
CA TYR A 536 5.34 -47.93 -2.82
C TYR A 536 4.50 -49.07 -2.22
N MET A 537 4.98 -50.30 -2.38
CA MET A 537 4.39 -51.48 -1.78
C MET A 537 5.26 -51.97 -0.63
N SER A 538 4.63 -52.27 0.51
CA SER A 538 5.23 -53.03 1.61
C SER A 538 4.44 -54.33 1.77
N GLY A 539 5.01 -55.43 1.27
CA GLY A 539 4.25 -56.68 1.10
C GLY A 539 3.05 -56.48 0.18
N SER A 540 1.84 -56.75 0.68
CA SER A 540 0.58 -56.57 -0.04
C SER A 540 -0.12 -55.24 0.24
N VAL A 541 0.45 -54.40 1.11
CA VAL A 541 -0.12 -53.10 1.47
C VAL A 541 0.52 -52.02 0.60
N ARG A 542 -0.33 -51.15 0.05
CA ARG A 542 0.10 -49.97 -0.69
C ARG A 542 0.22 -48.78 0.25
N HIS A 543 1.31 -48.04 0.12
CA HIS A 543 1.63 -46.90 0.95
C HIS A 543 1.84 -45.65 0.09
N ALA A 544 1.54 -44.49 0.67
CA ALA A 544 1.99 -43.20 0.16
C ALA A 544 2.88 -42.51 1.19
N VAL A 545 3.98 -41.91 0.76
CA VAL A 545 4.82 -41.06 1.60
C VAL A 545 4.66 -39.63 1.12
N VAL A 546 4.11 -38.77 1.98
CA VAL A 546 3.98 -37.33 1.76
C VAL A 546 5.21 -36.63 2.33
N TYR A 547 5.88 -35.82 1.52
CA TYR A 547 7.09 -35.10 1.87
C TYR A 547 7.03 -33.66 1.36
N ASP A 548 7.75 -32.75 2.02
CA ASP A 548 7.72 -31.32 1.71
C ASP A 548 9.01 -30.85 1.02
N GLY A 549 8.96 -29.61 0.52
CA GLY A 549 10.10 -28.90 -0.07
C GLY A 549 10.19 -28.95 -1.60
N ASN A 550 11.12 -28.17 -2.14
CA ASN A 550 11.42 -28.13 -3.57
C ASN A 550 12.27 -29.35 -3.98
N VAL A 551 11.64 -30.53 -4.04
CA VAL A 551 12.34 -31.77 -4.37
C VAL A 551 11.45 -32.75 -5.13
N VAL A 552 12.03 -33.42 -6.11
CA VAL A 552 11.46 -34.62 -6.74
C VAL A 552 12.24 -35.83 -6.24
N SER A 553 11.59 -36.72 -5.49
CA SER A 553 12.27 -37.88 -4.92
C SER A 553 11.39 -39.12 -4.86
N ASN A 554 11.99 -40.27 -5.21
CA ASN A 554 11.41 -41.59 -5.04
C ASN A 554 11.82 -42.27 -3.72
N THR A 555 12.69 -41.65 -2.93
CA THR A 555 13.21 -42.17 -1.66
C THR A 555 13.05 -41.21 -0.49
N ALA A 556 12.47 -40.02 -0.70
CA ALA A 556 12.27 -39.06 0.38
C ALA A 556 11.48 -39.69 1.54
N GLU A 557 11.93 -39.40 2.75
CA GLU A 557 11.21 -39.72 3.98
C GLU A 557 10.14 -38.65 4.23
N GLY A 558 9.10 -39.02 4.99
CA GLY A 558 7.97 -38.16 5.24
C GLY A 558 6.83 -38.90 5.96
N ARG A 559 5.65 -38.30 5.97
CA ARG A 559 4.47 -38.91 6.59
C ARG A 559 3.98 -40.08 5.75
N ASP A 560 3.96 -41.27 6.34
CA ASP A 560 3.48 -42.49 5.69
C ASP A 560 1.96 -42.66 5.90
N ILE A 561 1.25 -42.84 4.79
CA ILE A 561 -0.16 -43.18 4.74
C ILE A 561 -0.24 -44.63 4.25
N SER A 562 -0.59 -45.54 5.16
CA SER A 562 -0.73 -46.96 4.87
C SER A 562 -2.12 -47.31 4.36
N GLY A 563 -2.23 -48.33 3.50
CA GLY A 563 -3.52 -48.85 3.05
C GLY A 563 -4.20 -47.98 1.98
N VAL A 564 -3.42 -47.22 1.22
CA VAL A 564 -3.93 -46.40 0.12
C VAL A 564 -4.59 -47.30 -0.92
N LEU A 565 -5.75 -46.89 -1.42
CA LEU A 565 -6.53 -47.66 -2.37
C LEU A 565 -5.72 -48.03 -3.62
N SER A 566 -5.95 -49.24 -4.12
CA SER A 566 -5.52 -49.69 -5.45
C SER A 566 -6.74 -49.91 -6.35
N SER A 567 -6.76 -49.32 -7.54
CA SER A 567 -7.82 -49.53 -8.53
C SER A 567 -7.22 -49.50 -9.94
N ALA A 568 -7.09 -50.68 -10.56
CA ALA A 568 -6.50 -50.80 -11.89
C ALA A 568 -7.44 -50.34 -13.03
N ASN A 569 -8.75 -50.24 -12.76
CA ASN A 569 -9.78 -50.16 -13.80
C ASN A 569 -10.47 -48.80 -13.93
N GLY A 570 -9.92 -47.72 -13.36
CA GLY A 570 -10.50 -46.38 -13.49
C GLY A 570 -11.90 -46.25 -12.89
N GLN A 571 -12.01 -45.75 -11.67
CA GLN A 571 -13.29 -45.66 -10.97
C GLN A 571 -13.51 -44.27 -10.40
N TYR A 572 -14.76 -43.86 -10.24
CA TYR A 572 -15.08 -42.56 -9.64
C TYR A 572 -14.94 -42.61 -8.13
N ALA A 573 -14.26 -41.62 -7.55
CA ALA A 573 -14.04 -41.52 -6.12
C ALA A 573 -15.36 -41.23 -5.37
N THR A 574 -15.65 -42.02 -4.34
CA THR A 574 -16.80 -41.80 -3.45
C THR A 574 -16.38 -41.15 -2.13
N GLN A 575 -15.13 -41.36 -1.72
CA GLN A 575 -14.54 -40.85 -0.48
C GLN A 575 -13.06 -40.53 -0.67
N MET A 576 -12.58 -39.55 0.08
CA MET A 576 -11.17 -39.16 0.16
C MET A 576 -10.61 -39.44 1.58
N GLU A 577 -9.29 -39.50 1.72
CA GLU A 577 -8.58 -39.68 3.00
C GLU A 577 -8.49 -38.35 3.79
N LEU A 578 -9.65 -37.81 4.17
CA LEU A 578 -9.81 -36.45 4.70
C LEU A 578 -9.47 -36.30 6.19
N GLY A 579 -8.48 -37.04 6.68
CA GLY A 579 -8.04 -37.04 8.07
C GLY A 579 -7.50 -35.68 8.56
N GLU A 580 -6.67 -35.73 9.60
CA GLU A 580 -6.01 -34.53 10.19
C GLU A 580 -5.35 -33.62 9.13
N TYR A 581 -4.75 -34.23 8.10
CA TYR A 581 -3.98 -33.55 7.05
C TYR A 581 -4.75 -33.29 5.76
N TRP A 582 -6.04 -33.60 5.72
CA TRP A 582 -6.91 -33.36 4.57
C TRP A 582 -6.36 -33.90 3.23
N ASP A 583 -5.89 -35.16 3.24
CA ASP A 583 -5.26 -35.78 2.08
C ASP A 583 -6.29 -36.05 0.96
N MET A 584 -6.10 -35.41 -0.19
CA MET A 584 -6.92 -35.61 -1.39
C MET A 584 -6.52 -36.90 -2.14
N LEU A 585 -6.54 -38.04 -1.44
CA LEU A 585 -6.40 -39.37 -2.02
C LEU A 585 -7.69 -40.17 -1.85
N PRO A 586 -8.17 -40.90 -2.87
CA PRO A 586 -9.35 -41.74 -2.73
C PRO A 586 -9.19 -42.85 -1.69
N LYS A 587 -10.15 -42.90 -0.76
CA LYS A 587 -10.34 -43.95 0.23
C LYS A 587 -11.28 -45.05 -0.26
N ALA A 588 -12.28 -44.65 -1.04
CA ALA A 588 -13.27 -45.54 -1.63
C ALA A 588 -13.68 -45.05 -3.02
N VAL A 589 -14.12 -45.99 -3.86
CA VAL A 589 -14.52 -45.79 -5.25
C VAL A 589 -15.81 -46.52 -5.55
N GLY A 590 -16.44 -46.21 -6.68
CA GLY A 590 -17.72 -46.79 -7.11
C GLY A 590 -18.81 -45.74 -7.38
N GLY A 591 -18.43 -44.46 -7.52
CA GLY A 591 -19.33 -43.39 -7.91
C GLY A 591 -19.65 -43.37 -9.40
N SER A 592 -20.12 -42.22 -9.88
CA SER A 592 -20.38 -41.95 -11.31
C SER A 592 -19.92 -40.54 -11.70
N GLU A 593 -20.02 -40.22 -12.98
CA GLU A 593 -19.82 -38.86 -13.54
C GLU A 593 -20.82 -37.79 -13.02
N THR A 594 -21.76 -38.16 -12.15
CA THR A 594 -22.79 -37.26 -11.60
C THR A 594 -22.98 -37.38 -10.10
N THR A 595 -22.22 -38.25 -9.42
CA THR A 595 -22.36 -38.48 -7.99
C THR A 595 -21.01 -38.37 -7.29
N TYR A 596 -21.01 -37.98 -6.01
CA TYR A 596 -19.80 -37.83 -5.20
C TYR A 596 -18.86 -36.74 -5.73
N TYR A 597 -17.58 -37.06 -5.93
CA TYR A 597 -16.60 -36.14 -6.50
C TYR A 597 -16.69 -36.05 -8.03
N CYS A 598 -17.36 -37.01 -8.69
CA CYS A 598 -17.47 -37.11 -10.14
C CYS A 598 -16.12 -37.24 -10.89
N ASP A 599 -15.01 -37.35 -10.15
CA ASP A 599 -13.66 -37.39 -10.68
C ASP A 599 -13.11 -38.83 -10.66
N GLY A 600 -12.37 -39.18 -11.71
CA GLY A 600 -11.80 -40.52 -11.91
C GLY A 600 -10.54 -40.80 -11.07
N TYR A 601 -10.37 -42.06 -10.71
CA TYR A 601 -9.23 -42.57 -9.95
C TYR A 601 -8.60 -43.82 -10.57
N TRP A 602 -7.29 -43.79 -10.72
CA TRP A 602 -6.48 -44.94 -11.13
C TRP A 602 -5.31 -45.14 -10.18
N ALA A 603 -5.05 -46.39 -9.84
CA ALA A 603 -4.00 -46.76 -8.91
C ALA A 603 -3.53 -48.17 -9.17
N ALA A 604 -2.29 -48.31 -9.65
CA ALA A 604 -1.66 -49.60 -9.87
C ALA A 604 -0.70 -49.94 -8.73
N THR A 605 -0.59 -51.23 -8.41
CA THR A 605 0.34 -51.77 -7.41
C THR A 605 1.81 -51.36 -7.68
N GLY A 606 2.20 -51.23 -8.96
CA GLY A 606 3.55 -50.80 -9.35
C GLY A 606 3.70 -49.29 -9.60
N GLY A 607 2.63 -48.51 -9.48
CA GLY A 607 2.69 -47.07 -9.69
C GLY A 607 3.29 -46.34 -8.50
N GLN A 608 4.07 -45.30 -8.78
CA GLN A 608 4.97 -44.62 -7.85
C GLN A 608 4.72 -43.11 -7.76
N LEU A 609 4.12 -42.50 -8.79
CA LEU A 609 3.92 -41.06 -8.92
C LEU A 609 2.45 -40.69 -8.75
N LEU A 610 2.15 -39.46 -8.30
CA LEU A 610 0.82 -38.88 -8.42
C LEU A 610 0.77 -37.98 -9.66
N VAL A 611 -0.29 -38.15 -10.45
CA VAL A 611 -0.74 -37.17 -11.43
C VAL A 611 -2.20 -36.79 -11.19
N VAL A 612 -2.59 -35.55 -11.50
CA VAL A 612 -3.94 -35.03 -11.22
C VAL A 612 -4.58 -34.31 -12.40
N GLY A 613 -5.89 -34.05 -12.32
CA GLY A 613 -6.66 -33.23 -13.26
C GLY A 613 -7.27 -33.99 -14.44
N GLY A 614 -6.52 -34.93 -15.01
CA GLY A 614 -6.96 -35.74 -16.15
C GLY A 614 -6.81 -35.04 -17.51
N PRO A 615 -6.40 -35.76 -18.57
CA PRO A 615 -6.20 -35.24 -19.90
C PRO A 615 -7.49 -35.28 -20.72
N ALA A 616 -7.53 -34.45 -21.76
CA ALA A 616 -8.71 -34.22 -22.59
C ALA A 616 -9.41 -35.47 -23.14
N TYR A 617 -8.66 -36.55 -23.40
CA TYR A 617 -9.23 -37.77 -23.96
C TYR A 617 -10.02 -38.61 -22.95
N LEU A 618 -9.82 -38.42 -21.63
CA LEU A 618 -10.50 -39.25 -20.63
C LEU A 618 -11.97 -38.96 -20.54
N GLY A 619 -12.34 -37.70 -20.72
CA GLY A 619 -13.71 -37.28 -20.66
C GLY A 619 -14.20 -36.98 -19.26
N SER A 620 -15.43 -37.39 -18.94
CA SER A 620 -16.09 -37.14 -17.64
C SER A 620 -15.37 -37.67 -16.39
N PRO A 621 -14.33 -38.53 -16.49
CA PRO A 621 -13.44 -38.79 -15.37
C PRO A 621 -12.43 -37.67 -15.04
N CYS A 622 -12.32 -36.62 -15.85
CA CYS A 622 -11.50 -35.45 -15.54
C CYS A 622 -12.11 -34.63 -14.40
N GLY A 623 -11.31 -33.73 -13.82
CA GLY A 623 -11.78 -32.78 -12.82
C GLY A 623 -10.74 -32.54 -11.74
N LEU A 624 -11.05 -31.62 -10.82
CA LEU A 624 -10.08 -31.08 -9.86
C LEU A 624 -9.52 -32.12 -8.89
N SER A 625 -10.30 -33.15 -8.54
CA SER A 625 -9.87 -34.27 -7.68
C SER A 625 -9.52 -35.53 -8.47
N SER A 626 -9.52 -35.46 -9.82
CA SER A 626 -9.15 -36.59 -10.66
C SER A 626 -7.69 -36.91 -10.42
N ALA A 627 -7.38 -38.18 -10.13
CA ALA A 627 -6.07 -38.59 -9.68
C ALA A 627 -5.67 -39.93 -10.27
N SER A 628 -4.41 -40.04 -10.71
CA SER A 628 -3.83 -41.32 -11.07
C SER A 628 -2.48 -41.52 -10.39
N SER A 629 -2.26 -42.75 -9.96
CA SER A 629 -1.01 -43.21 -9.36
C SER A 629 -0.53 -44.53 -9.94
N ASP A 630 -0.67 -44.68 -11.26
CA ASP A 630 -0.32 -45.88 -12.03
C ASP A 630 1.10 -45.84 -12.64
N ARG A 631 1.74 -44.66 -12.67
CA ARG A 631 3.01 -44.44 -13.36
C ARG A 631 4.23 -44.69 -12.49
N ALA A 632 5.26 -45.27 -13.10
CA ALA A 632 6.61 -45.33 -12.54
C ALA A 632 7.33 -43.97 -12.66
N PHE A 633 8.44 -43.78 -11.92
CA PHE A 633 9.27 -42.57 -12.00
C PHE A 633 9.87 -42.30 -13.39
N SER A 634 9.99 -43.34 -14.23
CA SER A 634 10.43 -43.24 -15.62
C SER A 634 9.32 -42.90 -16.61
N GLY A 635 8.07 -42.71 -16.17
CA GLY A 635 6.94 -42.39 -17.03
C GLY A 635 7.10 -41.04 -17.71
N ALA A 636 6.89 -40.99 -19.03
CA ALA A 636 7.09 -39.81 -19.87
C ALA A 636 6.06 -39.78 -21.02
N ASP A 637 4.77 -39.84 -20.66
CA ASP A 637 3.68 -39.95 -21.64
C ASP A 637 3.35 -38.60 -22.29
N VAL A 638 2.78 -38.66 -23.50
CA VAL A 638 2.24 -37.47 -24.20
C VAL A 638 1.07 -36.81 -23.47
N SER A 639 0.45 -37.52 -22.52
CA SER A 639 -0.73 -37.08 -21.79
C SER A 639 -0.43 -36.50 -20.42
N VAL A 640 0.85 -36.37 -20.05
CA VAL A 640 1.29 -35.80 -18.78
C VAL A 640 2.21 -34.61 -18.99
N GLY A 641 1.96 -33.57 -18.20
CA GLY A 641 2.78 -32.37 -18.06
C GLY A 641 3.08 -32.10 -16.58
N ALA A 642 3.50 -30.87 -16.29
CA ALA A 642 3.72 -30.38 -14.94
C ALA A 642 3.35 -28.90 -14.86
N ARG A 643 3.35 -28.35 -13.63
CA ARG A 643 3.06 -26.94 -13.36
C ARG A 643 4.21 -26.36 -12.57
N LEU A 644 4.72 -25.22 -13.03
CA LEU A 644 5.84 -24.52 -12.42
C LEU A 644 5.47 -24.06 -11.01
N ALA A 645 6.43 -24.01 -10.10
CA ALA A 645 6.28 -23.39 -8.80
C ALA A 645 7.57 -22.68 -8.39
N PHE A 646 7.46 -21.71 -7.49
CA PHE A 646 8.60 -21.01 -6.90
C PHE A 646 8.50 -21.07 -5.38
N TYR A 647 9.60 -21.46 -4.73
CA TYR A 647 9.65 -21.84 -3.32
C TYR A 647 10.35 -20.80 -2.42
N SER A 648 10.69 -19.63 -2.98
CA SER A 648 11.30 -18.52 -2.27
C SER A 648 10.41 -17.28 -2.39
N GLU A 649 10.87 -16.14 -1.89
CA GLU A 649 10.15 -14.87 -1.99
C GLU A 649 10.77 -13.99 -3.09
N PRO A 650 9.98 -13.54 -4.09
CA PRO A 650 10.46 -12.62 -5.11
C PRO A 650 10.55 -11.19 -4.57
N GLU A 651 11.33 -10.34 -5.24
CA GLU A 651 11.34 -8.90 -5.02
C GLU A 651 10.12 -8.27 -5.73
N ILE A 652 9.17 -7.73 -4.95
CA ILE A 652 7.95 -7.12 -5.52
C ILE A 652 8.27 -5.74 -6.10
N VAL A 653 7.92 -5.53 -7.36
CA VAL A 653 8.12 -4.28 -8.11
C VAL A 653 6.83 -3.84 -8.82
N SER A 654 6.77 -2.58 -9.25
CA SER A 654 5.69 -2.11 -10.14
C SER A 654 5.80 -2.72 -11.54
N GLY A 655 4.70 -2.68 -12.29
CA GLY A 655 4.68 -3.11 -13.70
C GLY A 655 5.61 -2.24 -14.55
N ALA A 656 5.61 -0.92 -14.31
CA ALA A 656 6.52 0.01 -14.97
C ALA A 656 8.00 -0.30 -14.70
N GLU A 657 8.37 -0.61 -13.46
CA GLU A 657 9.73 -1.00 -13.10
C GLU A 657 10.12 -2.32 -13.77
N LEU A 658 9.27 -3.35 -13.73
CA LEU A 658 9.55 -4.63 -14.39
C LEU A 658 9.76 -4.46 -15.90
N LEU A 659 8.95 -3.63 -16.55
CA LEU A 659 9.13 -3.31 -17.97
C LEU A 659 10.45 -2.59 -18.25
N SER A 660 10.87 -1.67 -17.37
CA SER A 660 12.17 -1.00 -17.51
C SER A 660 13.36 -1.95 -17.36
N MET A 661 13.20 -3.06 -16.63
CA MET A 661 14.23 -4.10 -16.49
C MET A 661 14.33 -5.01 -17.71
N LEU A 662 13.30 -5.06 -18.57
CA LEU A 662 13.30 -5.83 -19.82
C LEU A 662 13.95 -5.08 -21.00
N ALA A 663 13.99 -3.75 -20.92
CA ALA A 663 14.70 -2.88 -21.86
C ALA A 663 16.21 -2.93 -21.62
#